data_AF-A0A1L6TA56-F1
#
_entry.id   AF-A0A1L6TA56-F1
#
_cell.length_a   1.000
_cell.length_b   1.000
_cell.length_c   1.000
_cell.angle_alpha   90.00
_cell.angle_beta   90.00
_cell.angle_gamma   90.00
#
_symmetry.space_group_name_H-M   'P 1'
#
loop_
_entity.id
_entity.type
_entity.pdbx_description
1 polymer ?
#
loop_
_entity_poly.entity_id
_entity_poly.type
_entity_poly.pdbx_seq_one_letter_code
_entity_poly.pdbx_strand_id
1 'polypeptide(L)'
;MFDFKKDFFKDQFEKYPELLAFLSSNVDVTADYYLGPKAIWMDELYAAAAEYLPAAQALELALPIQALLEYATADKRSLELERTMLSLMSAYSIASRNYLFFALSPVVSGEKVSQDQLKHLSELYNYAEYKPVVDLELVIGDLGKIRPLRQYIREEEGIEAEDPDQFITALLQKGQAVCAKYLPSIANLSPEVFSELAKINTGFQFGHFAHAESTERELAKLKQVIDEHGEGYLSLNMLVQCLDVTGAAAHNGGKLLLNQAMTESYLDFLLPILMLLKDQTPERVYEIYLKERMEQCQLSVDPLASLTTDERVLGRLLCMLRMTEPAPAQELNQSFIKLKNTPEFIDNLETLTLYEADPCLQTPAYMSPLLVALTESAEVAELARNQGKIPQEMALSIGLRIIACCLKEHYARVQAGEVSQEIPISFNDLTRFIKEDASALECLMLPVFDGSVPNHDESQSVVQQFSAMGLQLSDALRYINEIQKKSFHSLEPGRQNTLNSHFEVAQYFIRGVTSAEEIVEFLKRLKNHELLPDCASSLTSTVVTLKLEECISYCKQYMLNAIETAIINKAEGRGFDFGIGGSRHRITLSDGQKKQVPERVALIMEVIRDADLSADAKLNFIRELKATATAGHRSSTYFFFGRTQSSTTEFLSQLECG
;
A
#
# COMPACT_ATOMS: atom_id res chain seq x y z
N MET A 1 -11.22 29.18 18.36
CA MET A 1 -10.34 28.79 17.23
C MET A 1 -8.99 29.46 17.48
N PHE A 2 -8.00 28.88 18.16
CA PHE A 2 -7.84 27.65 18.94
C PHE A 2 -6.63 27.86 19.88
N ASP A 3 -6.56 27.20 21.04
CA ASP A 3 -5.53 27.43 22.09
C ASP A 3 -4.06 27.24 21.64
N PHE A 4 -3.84 26.63 20.47
CA PHE A 4 -2.52 26.39 19.92
C PHE A 4 -2.08 27.56 19.06
N LYS A 5 -1.38 28.50 19.70
CA LYS A 5 -0.70 29.62 19.05
C LYS A 5 0.73 29.25 18.71
N LYS A 6 1.42 30.15 17.99
CA LYS A 6 2.85 30.12 17.74
C LYS A 6 3.71 29.55 18.90
N ASP A 7 3.42 29.95 20.14
CA ASP A 7 4.19 29.53 21.32
C ASP A 7 4.15 28.02 21.56
N PHE A 8 3.02 27.35 21.34
CA PHE A 8 2.95 25.89 21.46
C PHE A 8 3.90 25.20 20.48
N PHE A 9 3.96 25.67 19.24
CA PHE A 9 4.83 25.11 18.21
C PHE A 9 6.30 25.40 18.51
N LYS A 10 6.62 26.58 19.03
CA LYS A 10 7.97 26.90 19.52
C LYS A 10 8.41 25.93 20.61
N ASP A 11 7.55 25.68 21.61
CA ASP A 11 7.84 24.72 22.67
C ASP A 11 8.11 23.32 22.11
N GLN A 12 7.39 22.90 21.05
CA GLN A 12 7.66 21.62 20.38
C GLN A 12 8.99 21.62 19.64
N PHE A 13 9.35 22.70 18.94
CA PHE A 13 10.65 22.80 18.24
C PHE A 13 11.83 22.93 19.20
N GLU A 14 11.63 23.53 20.37
CA GLU A 14 12.63 23.55 21.44
C GLU A 14 12.87 22.15 22.01
N LYS A 15 11.79 21.36 22.14
CA LYS A 15 11.86 19.99 22.64
C LYS A 15 12.38 19.00 21.59
N TYR A 16 12.03 19.21 20.33
CA TYR A 16 12.25 18.31 19.20
C TYR A 16 12.81 19.08 17.98
N PRO A 17 14.02 19.64 18.07
CA PRO A 17 14.59 20.46 16.99
C PRO A 17 14.74 19.69 15.66
N GLU A 18 14.92 18.38 15.71
CA GLU A 18 15.01 17.50 14.55
C GLU A 18 13.72 17.46 13.71
N LEU A 19 12.55 17.85 14.23
CA LEU A 19 11.32 17.96 13.43
C LEU A 19 11.45 19.01 12.31
N LEU A 20 12.31 20.02 12.48
CA LEU A 20 12.56 21.01 11.42
C LEU A 20 13.31 20.40 10.23
N ALA A 21 13.87 19.20 10.36
CA ALA A 21 14.48 18.49 9.24
C ALA A 21 13.45 18.21 8.12
N PHE A 22 12.16 18.04 8.42
CA PHE A 22 11.11 17.89 7.41
C PHE A 22 11.03 19.07 6.41
N LEU A 23 11.45 20.25 6.85
CA LEU A 23 11.50 21.46 6.03
C LEU A 23 12.70 21.49 5.08
N SER A 24 13.61 20.51 5.15
CA SER A 24 14.75 20.37 4.24
C SER A 24 14.30 20.15 2.82
N SER A 25 14.90 20.84 1.86
CA SER A 25 14.70 20.51 0.44
C SER A 25 15.11 19.08 0.08
N ASN A 26 15.93 18.44 0.92
CA ASN A 26 16.45 17.09 0.73
C ASN A 26 15.60 16.02 1.43
N VAL A 27 14.52 16.41 2.12
CA VAL A 27 13.57 15.45 2.67
C VAL A 27 12.63 14.97 1.58
N ASP A 28 12.74 13.68 1.32
CA ASP A 28 11.85 12.87 0.49
C ASP A 28 10.87 12.13 1.39
N VAL A 29 9.67 12.68 1.56
CA VAL A 29 8.53 11.92 2.08
C VAL A 29 7.56 11.65 0.94
N THR A 30 7.22 10.37 0.76
CA THR A 30 6.24 9.85 -0.22
C THR A 30 4.86 10.54 -0.18
N ALA A 31 4.53 11.28 0.88
CA ALA A 31 3.24 11.94 1.05
C ALA A 31 3.15 13.35 0.40
N ASP A 32 4.26 14.06 0.16
CA ASP A 32 4.26 15.50 -0.14
C ASP A 32 3.82 15.89 -1.59
N TYR A 33 3.35 14.93 -2.40
CA TYR A 33 3.01 15.16 -3.82
C TYR A 33 1.70 15.93 -4.05
N TYR A 34 0.81 16.02 -3.05
CA TYR A 34 -0.42 16.83 -3.12
C TYR A 34 -0.67 17.60 -1.83
N LEU A 35 -0.23 18.85 -1.80
CA LEU A 35 -0.48 19.76 -0.69
C LEU A 35 -1.92 20.29 -0.79
N GLY A 36 -2.84 19.69 -0.05
CA GLY A 36 -4.23 20.15 0.09
C GLY A 36 -4.35 21.57 0.66
N PRO A 37 -5.56 22.09 0.92
CA PRO A 37 -5.73 23.45 1.47
C PRO A 37 -5.05 23.60 2.84
N LYS A 38 -4.51 24.79 3.13
CA LYS A 38 -3.94 25.13 4.44
C LYS A 38 -5.03 25.47 5.46
N ALA A 39 -4.94 24.88 6.64
CA ALA A 39 -5.71 25.28 7.81
C ALA A 39 -5.00 26.42 8.56
N ILE A 40 -5.75 27.24 9.31
CA ILE A 40 -5.22 28.43 10.01
C ILE A 40 -4.06 28.09 10.97
N TRP A 41 -4.11 26.96 11.67
CA TRP A 41 -3.06 26.55 12.60
C TRP A 41 -1.73 26.25 11.89
N MET A 42 -1.78 25.89 10.59
CA MET A 42 -0.58 25.62 9.80
C MET A 42 0.21 26.91 9.56
N ASP A 43 -0.45 28.06 9.41
CA ASP A 43 0.24 29.34 9.25
C ASP A 43 1.00 29.72 10.53
N GLU A 44 0.42 29.47 11.71
CA GLU A 44 1.07 29.64 13.01
C GLU A 44 2.26 28.68 13.17
N LEU A 45 2.12 27.41 12.76
CA LEU A 45 3.20 26.42 12.73
C LEU A 45 4.38 26.90 11.90
N TYR A 46 4.16 27.31 10.64
CA TYR A 46 5.25 27.75 9.76
C TYR A 46 5.83 29.10 10.20
N ALA A 47 5.03 29.98 10.82
CA ALA A 47 5.55 31.18 11.45
C ALA A 47 6.46 30.88 12.65
N ALA A 48 6.13 29.86 13.45
CA ALA A 48 6.97 29.37 14.55
C ALA A 48 8.26 28.75 14.02
N ALA A 49 8.15 27.89 12.99
CA ALA A 49 9.30 27.28 12.33
C ALA A 49 10.25 28.34 11.76
N ALA A 50 9.73 29.38 11.09
CA ALA A 50 10.54 30.49 10.57
C ALA A 50 11.34 31.23 11.65
N GLU A 51 10.78 31.36 12.86
CA GLU A 51 11.46 32.02 13.97
C GLU A 51 12.51 31.11 14.63
N TYR A 52 12.22 29.82 14.76
CA TYR A 52 13.08 28.88 15.48
C TYR A 52 14.18 28.25 14.63
N LEU A 53 13.96 28.13 13.32
CA LEU A 53 14.88 27.47 12.40
C LEU A 53 16.34 27.98 12.47
N PRO A 54 16.63 29.29 12.57
CA PRO A 54 18.01 29.77 12.72
C PRO A 54 18.69 29.28 14.00
N ALA A 55 17.93 29.14 15.10
CA ALA A 55 18.46 28.59 16.34
C ALA A 55 18.74 27.10 16.20
N ALA A 56 17.82 26.35 15.58
CA ALA A 56 17.99 24.92 15.33
C ALA A 56 19.20 24.62 14.42
N GLN A 57 19.42 25.43 13.37
CA GLN A 57 20.57 25.32 12.47
C GLN A 57 21.92 25.54 13.19
N ALA A 58 21.92 26.24 14.32
CA ALA A 58 23.10 26.53 15.13
C ALA A 58 23.36 25.49 16.24
N LEU A 59 22.50 24.47 16.42
CA LEU A 59 22.61 23.50 17.52
C LEU A 59 23.77 22.49 17.35
N GLU A 60 24.52 22.53 16.24
CA GLU A 60 25.62 21.58 15.93
C GLU A 60 25.20 20.12 16.14
N LEU A 61 24.06 19.72 15.57
CA LEU A 61 23.52 18.38 15.72
C LEU A 61 24.37 17.35 14.95
N ALA A 62 24.14 16.07 15.22
CA ALA A 62 24.80 15.01 14.48
C ALA A 62 24.29 14.91 13.04
N LEU A 63 25.14 14.36 12.17
CA LEU A 63 24.72 13.93 10.84
C LEU A 63 23.74 12.73 10.97
N PRO A 64 22.71 12.67 10.12
CA PRO A 64 22.43 13.56 9.00
C PRO A 64 21.47 14.71 9.32
N ILE A 65 20.95 14.82 10.56
CA ILE A 65 19.98 15.87 10.95
C ILE A 65 20.55 17.27 10.72
N GLN A 66 21.80 17.53 11.11
CA GLN A 66 22.43 18.83 10.88
C GLN A 66 22.47 19.20 9.40
N ALA A 67 22.83 18.24 8.53
CA ALA A 67 22.82 18.46 7.09
C ALA A 67 21.40 18.73 6.58
N LEU A 68 20.38 18.03 7.08
CA LEU A 68 19.00 18.31 6.69
C LEU A 68 18.56 19.72 7.11
N LEU A 69 18.91 20.16 8.33
CA LEU A 69 18.61 21.50 8.83
C LEU A 69 19.29 22.62 8.03
N GLU A 70 20.51 22.40 7.53
CA GLU A 70 21.21 23.38 6.67
C GLU A 70 20.43 23.70 5.39
N TYR A 71 19.71 22.71 4.85
CA TYR A 71 18.85 22.87 3.66
C TYR A 71 17.37 23.09 4.01
N ALA A 72 17.03 23.20 5.30
CA ALA A 72 15.68 23.50 5.75
C ALA A 72 15.32 24.96 5.50
N THR A 73 14.11 25.17 4.99
CA THR A 73 13.59 26.50 4.71
C THR A 73 12.14 26.60 5.15
N ALA A 74 11.78 27.71 5.82
CA ALA A 74 10.45 27.89 6.38
C ALA A 74 9.34 28.12 5.34
N ASP A 75 9.71 28.33 4.06
CA ASP A 75 8.79 28.38 2.93
C ASP A 75 8.43 26.99 2.40
N LYS A 76 9.19 25.94 2.74
CA LYS A 76 8.82 24.55 2.43
C LYS A 76 7.68 24.13 3.34
N ARG A 77 6.64 23.53 2.75
CA ARG A 77 5.57 22.85 3.47
C ARG A 77 5.90 21.35 3.55
N SER A 78 5.56 20.71 4.66
CA SER A 78 5.66 19.24 4.80
C SER A 78 4.41 18.69 5.48
N LEU A 79 3.81 17.67 4.85
CA LEU A 79 2.63 17.00 5.38
C LEU A 79 2.96 16.13 6.61
N GLU A 80 4.14 15.51 6.66
CA GLU A 80 4.53 14.74 7.85
C GLU A 80 4.78 15.66 9.04
N LEU A 81 5.41 16.83 8.85
CA LEU A 81 5.52 17.80 9.94
C LEU A 81 4.13 18.23 10.44
N GLU A 82 3.20 18.49 9.54
CA GLU A 82 1.82 18.82 9.88
C GLU A 82 1.11 17.66 10.60
N ARG A 83 1.32 16.42 10.15
CA ARG A 83 0.81 15.20 10.76
C ARG A 83 1.31 15.08 12.20
N THR A 84 2.62 15.13 12.42
CA THR A 84 3.22 15.04 13.76
C THR A 84 2.70 16.13 14.68
N MET A 85 2.65 17.38 14.21
CA MET A 85 2.19 18.51 15.01
C MET A 85 0.72 18.39 15.40
N LEU A 86 -0.13 17.90 14.48
CA LEU A 86 -1.53 17.67 14.77
C LEU A 86 -1.73 16.52 15.77
N SER A 87 -0.91 15.46 15.70
CA SER A 87 -0.87 14.40 16.71
C SER A 87 -0.48 14.95 18.08
N LEU A 88 0.56 15.80 18.16
CA LEU A 88 1.01 16.42 19.41
C LEU A 88 -0.03 17.40 20.01
N MET A 89 -0.71 18.19 19.17
CA MET A 89 -1.83 19.05 19.61
C MET A 89 -2.98 18.22 20.19
N SER A 90 -3.27 17.08 19.57
CA SER A 90 -4.31 16.15 20.02
C SER A 90 -3.93 15.50 21.36
N ALA A 91 -2.68 15.05 21.48
CA ALA A 91 -2.12 14.50 22.72
C ALA A 91 -2.20 15.51 23.86
N TYR A 92 -1.79 16.76 23.63
CA TYR A 92 -1.90 17.85 24.61
C TYR A 92 -3.36 18.12 25.03
N SER A 93 -4.28 18.06 24.07
CA SER A 93 -5.71 18.31 24.33
C SER A 93 -6.34 17.20 25.18
N ILE A 94 -6.01 15.93 24.89
CA ILE A 94 -6.44 14.77 25.69
C ILE A 94 -5.89 14.88 27.11
N ALA A 95 -4.60 15.16 27.24
CA ALA A 95 -3.90 15.32 28.51
C ALA A 95 -4.49 16.39 29.40
N SER A 96 -4.80 17.54 28.80
CA SER A 96 -5.36 18.70 29.49
C SER A 96 -6.87 18.59 29.68
N ARG A 97 -7.49 17.49 29.22
CA ARG A 97 -8.95 17.30 29.13
C ARG A 97 -9.65 18.48 28.45
N ASN A 98 -8.96 19.09 27.49
CA ASN A 98 -9.45 20.25 26.76
C ASN A 98 -10.27 19.80 25.55
N TYR A 99 -11.58 19.64 25.77
CA TYR A 99 -12.51 19.25 24.72
C TYR A 99 -12.64 20.27 23.59
N LEU A 100 -12.23 21.53 23.83
CA LEU A 100 -12.43 22.59 22.85
C LEU A 100 -11.79 22.23 21.52
N PHE A 101 -10.58 21.63 21.54
CA PHE A 101 -9.85 21.14 20.36
C PHE A 101 -10.71 20.26 19.46
N PHE A 102 -11.28 19.19 20.00
CA PHE A 102 -12.12 18.27 19.24
C PHE A 102 -13.46 18.92 18.86
N ALA A 103 -14.08 19.69 19.76
CA ALA A 103 -15.39 20.31 19.55
C ALA A 103 -15.40 21.30 18.37
N LEU A 104 -14.33 22.06 18.18
CA LEU A 104 -14.26 23.14 17.19
C LEU A 104 -13.53 22.71 15.90
N SER A 105 -12.81 21.57 15.89
CA SER A 105 -12.07 21.13 14.70
C SER A 105 -13.03 20.52 13.69
N PRO A 106 -12.85 20.77 12.39
CA PRO A 106 -13.64 20.09 11.37
C PRO A 106 -13.24 18.62 11.31
N VAL A 107 -14.20 17.74 11.06
CA VAL A 107 -13.96 16.29 10.81
C VAL A 107 -14.18 15.99 9.33
N VAL A 108 -13.52 14.94 8.82
CA VAL A 108 -13.68 14.51 7.42
C VAL A 108 -15.12 14.06 7.16
N SER A 109 -15.69 13.29 8.08
CA SER A 109 -17.06 12.79 8.03
C SER A 109 -17.56 12.44 9.44
N GLY A 110 -18.88 12.30 9.57
CA GLY A 110 -19.53 11.87 10.81
C GLY A 110 -19.56 12.92 11.93
N GLU A 111 -19.90 12.45 13.13
CA GLU A 111 -19.94 13.26 14.36
C GLU A 111 -18.54 13.40 14.96
N LYS A 112 -18.31 14.50 15.68
CA LYS A 112 -17.04 14.76 16.36
C LYS A 112 -16.90 13.86 17.59
N VAL A 113 -15.65 13.59 18.00
CA VAL A 113 -15.36 12.93 19.28
C VAL A 113 -16.20 13.58 20.40
N SER A 114 -16.83 12.77 21.24
CA SER A 114 -17.67 13.23 22.35
C SER A 114 -16.83 13.58 23.59
N GLN A 115 -17.44 14.25 24.58
CA GLN A 115 -16.75 14.51 25.86
C GLN A 115 -16.46 13.22 26.63
N ASP A 116 -17.35 12.24 26.59
CA ASP A 116 -17.16 10.95 27.26
C ASP A 116 -16.02 10.16 26.60
N GLN A 117 -15.92 10.22 25.28
CA GLN A 117 -14.82 9.62 24.53
C GLN A 117 -13.48 10.31 24.82
N LEU A 118 -13.44 11.65 24.91
CA LEU A 118 -12.25 12.36 25.36
C LEU A 118 -11.83 11.91 26.75
N LYS A 119 -12.80 11.75 27.66
CA LYS A 119 -12.55 11.26 29.01
C LYS A 119 -11.95 9.85 28.96
N HIS A 120 -12.54 8.94 28.18
CA HIS A 120 -12.01 7.57 28.00
C HIS A 120 -10.58 7.60 27.45
N LEU A 121 -10.31 8.38 26.39
CA LEU A 121 -8.95 8.60 25.87
C LEU A 121 -7.97 9.10 26.94
N SER A 122 -8.41 9.99 27.83
CA SER A 122 -7.61 10.50 28.95
C SER A 122 -7.42 9.48 30.10
N GLU A 123 -8.24 8.42 30.14
CA GLU A 123 -8.21 7.37 31.15
C GLU A 123 -7.44 6.12 30.68
N LEU A 124 -7.32 5.88 29.37
CA LEU A 124 -6.54 4.78 28.79
C LEU A 124 -5.10 4.73 29.29
N TYR A 125 -4.60 5.86 29.79
CA TYR A 125 -3.27 5.93 30.35
C TYR A 125 -3.08 7.16 31.23
N ASN A 126 -2.23 7.02 32.25
CA ASN A 126 -1.75 8.16 33.02
C ASN A 126 -0.82 9.01 32.14
N TYR A 127 -1.38 9.83 31.26
CA TYR A 127 -0.60 10.67 30.35
C TYR A 127 0.41 11.53 31.11
N ALA A 128 0.14 11.94 32.35
CA ALA A 128 1.12 12.69 33.14
C ALA A 128 2.43 11.92 33.39
N GLU A 129 2.36 10.59 33.48
CA GLU A 129 3.52 9.72 33.75
C GLU A 129 4.29 9.37 32.48
N TYR A 130 3.61 9.19 31.34
CA TYR A 130 4.30 8.79 30.11
C TYR A 130 3.99 9.61 28.86
N LYS A 131 3.58 10.86 29.07
CA LYS A 131 3.65 11.95 28.09
C LYS A 131 4.97 11.95 27.32
N PRO A 132 6.15 11.86 27.96
CA PRO A 132 7.41 11.87 27.20
C PRO A 132 7.51 10.72 26.20
N VAL A 133 7.01 9.53 26.57
CA VAL A 133 7.05 8.34 25.73
C VAL A 133 6.09 8.49 24.54
N VAL A 134 4.83 8.88 24.79
CA VAL A 134 3.82 9.08 23.73
C VAL A 134 4.23 10.17 22.75
N ASP A 135 4.64 11.33 23.26
CA ASP A 135 5.06 12.45 22.40
C ASP A 135 6.27 12.02 21.54
N LEU A 136 7.21 11.27 22.12
CA LEU A 136 8.38 10.78 21.38
C LEU A 136 8.01 9.75 20.33
N GLU A 137 7.17 8.77 20.63
CA GLU A 137 6.76 7.76 19.65
C GLU A 137 6.17 8.40 18.39
N LEU A 138 5.30 9.40 18.56
CA LEU A 138 4.73 10.18 17.46
C LEU A 138 5.80 10.92 16.65
N VAL A 139 6.83 11.45 17.33
CA VAL A 139 7.92 12.17 16.69
C VAL A 139 8.88 11.23 15.94
N ILE A 140 9.34 10.17 16.60
CA ILE A 140 10.33 9.25 16.02
C ILE A 140 9.75 8.40 14.91
N GLY A 141 8.46 8.02 14.99
CA GLY A 141 7.77 7.29 13.93
C GLY A 141 7.78 8.06 12.62
N ASP A 142 7.42 9.35 12.65
CA ASP A 142 7.44 10.19 11.46
C ASP A 142 8.88 10.51 11.02
N LEU A 143 9.83 10.76 11.94
CA LEU A 143 11.24 10.96 11.59
C LEU A 143 11.83 9.74 10.87
N GLY A 144 11.41 8.53 11.24
CA GLY A 144 11.77 7.28 10.55
C GLY A 144 11.41 7.29 9.07
N LYS A 145 10.40 8.06 8.66
CA LYS A 145 9.99 8.22 7.25
C LYS A 145 10.98 9.08 6.46
N ILE A 146 11.78 9.93 7.11
CA ILE A 146 12.82 10.73 6.44
C ILE A 146 13.86 9.79 5.85
N ARG A 147 13.77 9.54 4.54
CA ARG A 147 14.61 8.55 3.85
C ARG A 147 16.12 8.82 3.98
N PRO A 148 16.64 10.06 3.82
CA PRO A 148 18.07 10.32 4.01
C PRO A 148 18.55 10.04 5.44
N LEU A 149 17.71 10.31 6.45
CA LEU A 149 17.98 10.00 7.84
C LEU A 149 18.10 8.48 8.04
N ARG A 150 17.07 7.77 7.58
CA ARG A 150 17.01 6.31 7.64
C ARG A 150 18.19 5.65 6.92
N GLN A 151 18.48 6.03 5.68
CA GLN A 151 19.59 5.48 4.90
C GLN A 151 20.94 5.66 5.58
N TYR A 152 21.24 6.86 6.08
CA TYR A 152 22.49 7.12 6.76
C TYR A 152 22.66 6.27 8.02
N ILE A 153 21.64 6.21 8.88
CA ILE A 153 21.68 5.44 10.12
C ILE A 153 21.79 3.94 9.81
N ARG A 154 21.08 3.45 8.78
CA ARG A 154 21.17 2.05 8.34
C ARG A 154 22.59 1.67 7.93
N GLU A 155 23.26 2.52 7.15
CA GLU A 155 24.64 2.30 6.70
C GLU A 155 25.63 2.34 7.88
N GLU A 156 25.49 3.29 8.79
CA GLU A 156 26.40 3.46 9.94
C GLU A 156 26.22 2.38 11.02
N GLU A 157 24.98 1.98 11.30
CA GLU A 157 24.65 1.07 12.40
C GLU A 157 24.41 -0.38 11.94
N GLY A 158 24.46 -0.65 10.64
CA GLY A 158 24.19 -1.96 10.05
C GLY A 158 22.76 -2.42 10.33
N ILE A 159 21.77 -1.59 9.98
CA ILE A 159 20.34 -1.93 10.07
C ILE A 159 19.83 -2.28 8.66
N GLU A 160 19.35 -3.51 8.50
CA GLU A 160 18.89 -4.00 7.19
C GLU A 160 17.47 -3.53 6.84
N ALA A 161 16.61 -3.32 7.84
CA ALA A 161 15.21 -2.93 7.68
C ALA A 161 15.02 -1.65 6.83
N GLU A 162 14.31 -1.78 5.72
CA GLU A 162 14.06 -0.70 4.76
C GLU A 162 12.79 0.10 5.06
N ASP A 163 11.78 -0.61 5.56
CA ASP A 163 10.49 -0.07 5.96
C ASP A 163 10.66 0.90 7.16
N PRO A 164 10.01 2.08 7.16
CA PRO A 164 10.14 3.07 8.22
C PRO A 164 9.82 2.53 9.61
N ASP A 165 8.74 1.76 9.76
CA ASP A 165 8.26 1.28 11.06
C ASP A 165 9.25 0.23 11.61
N GLN A 166 9.62 -0.74 10.76
CA GLN A 166 10.62 -1.76 11.11
C GLN A 166 12.00 -1.16 11.43
N PHE A 167 12.39 -0.10 10.71
CA PHE A 167 13.63 0.62 10.95
C PHE A 167 13.66 1.25 12.35
N ILE A 168 12.58 1.92 12.77
CA ILE A 168 12.53 2.53 14.10
C ILE A 168 12.59 1.46 15.19
N THR A 169 11.86 0.34 15.02
CA THR A 169 11.98 -0.81 15.93
C THR A 169 13.44 -1.26 16.05
N ALA A 170 14.12 -1.49 14.91
CA ALA A 170 15.50 -1.94 14.88
C ALA A 170 16.49 -0.91 15.47
N LEU A 171 16.24 0.38 15.28
CA LEU A 171 17.05 1.46 15.85
C LEU A 171 16.92 1.50 17.38
N LEU A 172 15.70 1.43 17.92
CA LEU A 172 15.47 1.40 19.37
C LEU A 172 16.14 0.19 20.03
N GLN A 173 16.16 -0.96 19.35
CA GLN A 173 16.85 -2.18 19.81
C GLN A 173 18.38 -2.04 19.87
N LYS A 174 19.00 -1.12 19.13
CA LYS A 174 20.43 -0.78 19.28
C LYS A 174 20.74 -0.06 20.60
N GLY A 175 19.71 0.45 21.27
CA GLY A 175 19.79 1.08 22.59
C GLY A 175 19.94 2.60 22.55
N GLN A 176 19.74 3.22 23.72
CA GLN A 176 19.61 4.67 23.88
C GLN A 176 20.84 5.42 23.39
N ALA A 177 22.04 4.92 23.65
CA ALA A 177 23.29 5.58 23.26
C ALA A 177 23.43 5.73 21.74
N VAL A 178 23.00 4.71 20.98
CA VAL A 178 23.01 4.74 19.51
C VAL A 178 21.93 5.68 19.01
N CYS A 179 20.71 5.59 19.55
CA CYS A 179 19.61 6.48 19.18
C CYS A 179 19.98 7.96 19.42
N ALA A 180 20.55 8.27 20.58
CA ALA A 180 20.98 9.61 20.97
C ALA A 180 22.09 10.19 20.09
N LYS A 181 22.85 9.35 19.36
CA LYS A 181 23.81 9.82 18.35
C LYS A 181 23.10 10.59 17.24
N TYR A 182 21.86 10.23 16.90
CA TYR A 182 21.15 10.76 15.74
C TYR A 182 19.94 11.62 16.08
N LEU A 183 19.31 11.33 17.23
CA LEU A 183 18.05 11.93 17.67
C LEU A 183 18.29 12.64 19.02
N PRO A 184 18.56 13.95 19.02
CA PRO A 184 18.87 14.72 20.23
C PRO A 184 17.82 14.57 21.33
N SER A 185 16.55 14.43 20.95
CA SER A 185 15.43 14.28 21.89
C SER A 185 15.51 13.00 22.73
N ILE A 186 16.29 12.00 22.30
CA ILE A 186 16.51 10.74 23.03
C ILE A 186 17.65 10.86 24.04
N ALA A 187 18.59 11.78 23.85
CA ALA A 187 19.78 11.91 24.70
C ALA A 187 19.44 12.23 26.17
N ASN A 188 18.36 12.99 26.40
CA ASN A 188 17.97 13.46 27.72
C ASN A 188 16.91 12.57 28.40
N LEU A 189 16.57 11.42 27.81
CA LEU A 189 15.60 10.52 28.40
C LEU A 189 16.17 9.77 29.60
N SER A 190 15.34 9.57 30.61
CA SER A 190 15.67 8.60 31.65
C SER A 190 15.70 7.18 31.05
N PRO A 191 16.54 6.27 31.57
CA PRO A 191 16.57 4.88 31.10
C PRO A 191 15.20 4.20 31.16
N GLU A 192 14.37 4.56 32.14
CA GLU A 192 13.00 4.04 32.28
C GLU A 192 12.11 4.53 31.13
N VAL A 193 12.15 5.82 30.78
CA VAL A 193 11.38 6.38 29.66
C VAL A 193 11.82 5.79 28.33
N PHE A 194 13.13 5.61 28.13
CA PHE A 194 13.64 4.96 26.92
C PHE A 194 13.22 3.49 26.83
N SER A 195 13.25 2.77 27.96
CA SER A 195 12.78 1.38 28.04
C SER A 195 11.31 1.27 27.65
N GLU A 196 10.44 2.18 28.14
CA GLU A 196 9.04 2.21 27.73
C GLU A 196 8.85 2.56 26.24
N LEU A 197 9.64 3.49 25.70
CA LEU A 197 9.62 3.82 24.26
C LEU A 197 9.97 2.60 23.40
N ALA A 198 11.04 1.89 23.76
CA ALA A 198 11.46 0.67 23.06
C ALA A 198 10.41 -0.44 23.10
N LYS A 199 9.54 -0.46 24.12
CA LYS A 199 8.44 -1.42 24.18
C LYS A 199 7.35 -1.07 23.18
N ILE A 200 6.92 0.19 23.05
CA ILE A 200 5.74 0.58 22.25
C ILE A 200 5.86 0.17 20.78
N ASN A 201 7.07 0.15 20.24
CA ASN A 201 7.30 -0.09 18.84
C ASN A 201 7.49 -1.59 18.53
N THR A 202 6.40 -2.34 18.33
CA THR A 202 6.43 -3.81 18.08
C THR A 202 6.02 -4.23 16.67
N GLY A 203 5.70 -3.27 15.80
CA GLY A 203 5.30 -3.54 14.42
C GLY A 203 3.89 -4.10 14.25
N PHE A 204 3.08 -4.21 15.32
CA PHE A 204 1.67 -4.60 15.18
C PHE A 204 0.83 -3.44 14.63
N GLN A 205 0.25 -3.61 13.44
CA GLN A 205 -0.53 -2.58 12.77
C GLN A 205 -2.04 -2.75 13.06
N PHE A 206 -2.55 -1.94 13.99
CA PHE A 206 -3.96 -1.97 14.40
C PHE A 206 -4.93 -1.69 13.24
N GLY A 207 -4.55 -0.85 12.28
CA GLY A 207 -5.35 -0.60 11.08
C GLY A 207 -5.52 -1.86 10.22
N HIS A 208 -4.45 -2.63 10.02
CA HIS A 208 -4.52 -3.89 9.27
C HIS A 208 -5.36 -4.95 10.01
N PHE A 209 -5.27 -5.00 11.34
CA PHE A 209 -6.14 -5.85 12.14
C PHE A 209 -7.62 -5.43 12.05
N ALA A 210 -7.90 -4.13 12.15
CA ALA A 210 -9.24 -3.57 12.02
C ALA A 210 -9.92 -3.88 10.67
N HIS A 211 -9.12 -4.19 9.64
CA HIS A 211 -9.59 -4.57 8.32
C HIS A 211 -9.45 -6.08 8.04
N ALA A 212 -9.09 -6.90 9.04
CA ALA A 212 -8.83 -8.33 8.90
C ALA A 212 -7.79 -8.69 7.81
N GLU A 213 -6.82 -7.80 7.60
CA GLU A 213 -5.60 -8.05 6.82
C GLU A 213 -4.57 -8.76 7.70
N SER A 214 -4.46 -8.35 8.97
CA SER A 214 -3.69 -9.06 9.99
C SER A 214 -4.50 -10.25 10.53
N THR A 215 -4.02 -11.46 10.28
CA THR A 215 -4.65 -12.70 10.76
C THR A 215 -4.13 -13.12 12.14
N GLU A 216 -4.44 -14.34 12.56
CA GLU A 216 -4.06 -14.95 13.83
C GLU A 216 -2.55 -14.93 14.09
N ARG A 217 -1.74 -14.94 13.01
CA ARG A 217 -0.28 -14.84 13.09
C ARG A 217 0.19 -13.53 13.73
N GLU A 218 -0.42 -12.40 13.35
CA GLU A 218 -0.06 -11.11 13.93
C GLU A 218 -0.59 -10.98 15.36
N LEU A 219 -1.75 -11.59 15.66
CA LEU A 219 -2.24 -11.70 17.04
C LEU A 219 -1.33 -12.56 17.92
N ALA A 220 -0.69 -13.59 17.37
CA ALA A 220 0.29 -14.39 18.11
C ALA A 220 1.53 -13.56 18.51
N LYS A 221 2.03 -12.72 17.60
CA LYS A 221 3.11 -11.76 17.89
C LYS A 221 2.67 -10.75 18.96
N LEU A 222 1.47 -10.18 18.82
CA LEU A 222 0.93 -9.25 19.82
C LEU A 222 0.74 -9.92 21.18
N LYS A 223 0.31 -11.19 21.22
CA LYS A 223 0.18 -11.94 22.47
C LYS A 223 1.53 -12.09 23.19
N GLN A 224 2.58 -12.44 22.47
CA GLN A 224 3.92 -12.53 23.06
C GLN A 224 4.32 -11.19 23.71
N VAL A 225 4.07 -10.09 23.01
CA VAL A 225 4.34 -8.73 23.52
C VAL A 225 3.51 -8.42 24.77
N ILE A 226 2.22 -8.78 24.79
CA ILE A 226 1.37 -8.60 25.98
C ILE A 226 1.87 -9.45 27.16
N ASP A 227 2.29 -10.69 26.90
CA ASP A 227 2.83 -11.58 27.93
C ASP A 227 4.18 -11.03 28.50
N GLU A 228 4.97 -10.34 27.67
CA GLU A 228 6.25 -9.72 28.05
C GLU A 228 6.12 -8.33 28.71
N HIS A 229 5.13 -7.53 28.34
CA HIS A 229 5.02 -6.11 28.73
C HIS A 229 3.74 -5.75 29.50
N GLY A 230 2.78 -6.66 29.61
CA GLY A 230 1.52 -6.49 30.34
C GLY A 230 0.44 -5.72 29.58
N GLU A 231 -0.80 -5.71 30.08
CA GLU A 231 -1.97 -5.14 29.38
C GLU A 231 -1.93 -3.61 29.22
N GLY A 232 -1.25 -2.90 30.13
CA GLY A 232 -1.07 -1.45 30.03
C GLY A 232 -0.42 -1.03 28.71
N TYR A 233 0.40 -1.92 28.16
CA TYR A 233 1.02 -1.79 26.85
C TYR A 233 0.02 -1.61 25.71
N LEU A 234 -1.04 -2.43 25.70
CA LEU A 234 -2.04 -2.44 24.64
C LEU A 234 -2.86 -1.15 24.66
N SER A 235 -3.20 -0.66 25.85
CA SER A 235 -3.94 0.60 26.03
C SER A 235 -3.12 1.80 25.55
N LEU A 236 -1.83 1.80 25.84
CA LEU A 236 -0.89 2.83 25.39
C LEU A 236 -0.72 2.85 23.86
N ASN A 237 -0.54 1.69 23.25
CA ASN A 237 -0.47 1.57 21.80
C ASN A 237 -1.77 1.98 21.12
N MET A 238 -2.92 1.63 21.70
CA MET A 238 -4.22 2.07 21.18
C MET A 238 -4.37 3.60 21.24
N LEU A 239 -3.87 4.24 22.31
CA LEU A 239 -3.83 5.70 22.39
C LEU A 239 -2.93 6.30 21.29
N VAL A 240 -1.73 5.75 21.08
CA VAL A 240 -0.82 6.17 20.00
C VAL A 240 -1.48 5.99 18.63
N GLN A 241 -2.16 4.87 18.37
CA GLN A 241 -2.91 4.64 17.14
C GLN A 241 -4.01 5.69 16.93
N CYS A 242 -4.79 6.03 17.96
CA CYS A 242 -5.81 7.07 17.87
C CYS A 242 -5.19 8.44 17.55
N LEU A 243 -4.04 8.76 18.15
CA LEU A 243 -3.30 9.99 17.89
C LEU A 243 -2.73 10.02 16.47
N ASP A 244 -2.20 8.90 15.98
CA ASP A 244 -1.69 8.75 14.62
C ASP A 244 -2.78 8.96 13.56
N VAL A 245 -3.95 8.33 13.76
CA VAL A 245 -5.15 8.56 12.93
C VAL A 245 -5.58 10.01 12.98
N THR A 246 -5.46 10.66 14.13
CA THR A 246 -5.75 12.10 14.24
C THR A 246 -4.76 12.93 13.43
N GLY A 247 -3.46 12.60 13.46
CA GLY A 247 -2.43 13.26 12.66
C GLY A 247 -2.61 13.11 11.16
N ALA A 248 -3.06 11.94 10.68
CA ALA A 248 -3.32 11.67 9.26
C ALA A 248 -4.34 12.64 8.62
N ALA A 249 -5.09 13.39 9.43
CA ALA A 249 -5.89 14.54 9.02
C ALA A 249 -5.11 15.65 8.30
N ALA A 250 -3.80 15.76 8.49
CA ALA A 250 -2.95 16.69 7.74
C ALA A 250 -3.09 16.47 6.22
N HIS A 251 -3.21 15.22 5.78
CA HIS A 251 -3.45 14.84 4.38
C HIS A 251 -4.83 15.28 3.87
N ASN A 252 -5.77 15.59 4.78
CA ASN A 252 -7.15 15.98 4.49
C ASN A 252 -7.40 17.47 4.73
N GLY A 253 -6.37 18.31 4.57
CA GLY A 253 -6.46 19.76 4.78
C GLY A 253 -6.69 20.15 6.24
N GLY A 254 -6.24 19.31 7.18
CA GLY A 254 -6.38 19.52 8.63
C GLY A 254 -7.75 19.17 9.20
N LYS A 255 -8.62 18.49 8.43
CA LYS A 255 -9.88 17.93 8.96
C LYS A 255 -9.60 16.63 9.69
N LEU A 256 -9.96 16.55 10.97
CA LEU A 256 -9.71 15.39 11.81
C LEU A 256 -10.35 14.14 11.21
N LEU A 257 -9.55 13.09 11.07
CA LEU A 257 -10.06 11.76 10.74
C LEU A 257 -10.66 11.11 11.97
N LEU A 258 -10.00 11.22 13.14
CA LEU A 258 -10.54 10.71 14.40
C LEU A 258 -11.86 11.42 14.73
N ASN A 259 -12.95 10.70 14.48
CA ASN A 259 -14.32 11.11 14.70
C ASN A 259 -14.97 10.14 15.70
N GLN A 260 -16.23 10.39 16.07
CA GLN A 260 -16.93 9.59 17.06
C GLN A 260 -16.93 8.09 16.72
N ALA A 261 -17.25 7.75 15.47
CA ALA A 261 -17.34 6.36 15.01
C ALA A 261 -15.98 5.64 15.01
N MET A 262 -14.90 6.33 14.62
CA MET A 262 -13.55 5.76 14.69
C MET A 262 -13.11 5.56 16.14
N THR A 263 -13.41 6.51 17.03
CA THR A 263 -13.09 6.36 18.45
C THR A 263 -13.86 5.20 19.08
N GLU A 264 -15.15 5.05 18.79
CA GLU A 264 -15.95 3.87 19.17
C GLU A 264 -15.33 2.58 18.63
N SER A 265 -14.96 2.55 17.35
CA SER A 265 -14.35 1.38 16.73
C SER A 265 -13.02 0.97 17.38
N TYR A 266 -12.18 1.92 17.79
CA TYR A 266 -10.90 1.60 18.43
C TYR A 266 -11.06 1.27 19.91
N LEU A 267 -11.80 2.08 20.67
CA LEU A 267 -11.84 1.99 22.13
C LEU A 267 -12.92 1.08 22.67
N ASP A 268 -14.08 1.08 22.04
CA ASP A 268 -15.24 0.35 22.55
C ASP A 268 -15.41 -1.01 21.86
N PHE A 269 -14.74 -1.20 20.71
CA PHE A 269 -14.77 -2.44 19.94
C PHE A 269 -13.42 -3.17 19.87
N LEU A 270 -12.39 -2.58 19.26
CA LEU A 270 -11.11 -3.27 19.05
C LEU A 270 -10.33 -3.53 20.33
N LEU A 271 -10.16 -2.50 21.18
CA LEU A 271 -9.36 -2.63 22.40
C LEU A 271 -9.88 -3.73 23.34
N PRO A 272 -11.19 -3.80 23.68
CA PRO A 272 -11.72 -4.85 24.56
C PRO A 272 -11.52 -6.25 23.98
N ILE A 273 -11.66 -6.42 22.66
CA ILE A 273 -11.44 -7.70 21.97
C ILE A 273 -9.96 -8.10 22.06
N LEU A 274 -9.05 -7.17 21.77
CA LEU A 274 -7.61 -7.44 21.84
C LEU A 274 -7.13 -7.73 23.28
N MET A 275 -7.76 -7.13 24.30
CA MET A 275 -7.45 -7.44 25.70
C MET A 275 -7.71 -8.91 26.05
N LEU A 276 -8.60 -9.61 25.32
CA LEU A 276 -8.84 -11.04 25.53
C LEU A 276 -7.62 -11.92 25.21
N LEU A 277 -6.63 -11.42 24.46
CA LEU A 277 -5.40 -12.17 24.13
C LEU A 277 -4.60 -12.60 25.36
N LYS A 278 -4.80 -11.94 26.50
CA LYS A 278 -4.16 -12.36 27.75
C LYS A 278 -4.57 -13.76 28.15
N ASP A 279 -5.88 -14.03 28.12
CA ASP A 279 -6.49 -15.24 28.65
C ASP A 279 -6.92 -16.24 27.55
N GLN A 280 -6.92 -15.81 26.29
CA GLN A 280 -7.39 -16.60 25.14
C GLN A 280 -6.29 -16.82 24.10
N THR A 281 -6.51 -17.77 23.19
CA THR A 281 -5.59 -17.99 22.06
C THR A 281 -5.83 -16.97 20.94
N PRO A 282 -4.82 -16.67 20.10
CA PRO A 282 -4.97 -15.80 18.93
C PRO A 282 -6.15 -16.19 18.02
N GLU A 283 -6.34 -17.47 17.77
CA GLU A 283 -7.45 -18.01 16.95
C GLU A 283 -8.79 -17.69 17.58
N ARG A 284 -8.91 -17.86 18.90
CA ARG A 284 -10.17 -17.58 19.60
C ARG A 284 -10.49 -16.09 19.60
N VAL A 285 -9.50 -15.22 19.79
CA VAL A 285 -9.70 -13.77 19.73
C VAL A 285 -10.09 -13.33 18.32
N TYR A 286 -9.46 -13.90 17.29
CA TYR A 286 -9.84 -13.62 15.90
C TYR A 286 -11.27 -14.08 15.59
N GLU A 287 -11.68 -15.27 16.03
CA GLU A 287 -13.08 -15.71 15.90
C GLU A 287 -14.07 -14.76 16.59
N ILE A 288 -13.76 -14.32 17.82
CA ILE A 288 -14.60 -13.36 18.55
C ILE A 288 -14.70 -12.06 17.75
N TYR A 289 -13.58 -11.54 17.26
CA TYR A 289 -13.55 -10.33 16.43
C TYR A 289 -14.48 -10.42 15.21
N LEU A 290 -14.43 -11.53 14.46
CA LEU A 290 -15.28 -11.72 13.29
C LEU A 290 -16.76 -11.87 13.67
N LYS A 291 -17.07 -12.56 14.77
CA LYS A 291 -18.44 -12.71 15.26
C LYS A 291 -19.05 -11.38 15.68
N GLU A 292 -18.31 -10.60 16.47
CA GLU A 292 -18.73 -9.27 16.92
C GLU A 292 -19.00 -8.35 15.71
N ARG A 293 -18.18 -8.44 14.65
CA ARG A 293 -18.45 -7.73 13.38
C ARG A 293 -19.75 -8.21 12.70
N MET A 294 -19.98 -9.52 12.64
CA MET A 294 -21.21 -10.09 12.07
C MET A 294 -22.45 -9.67 12.87
N GLU A 295 -22.35 -9.65 14.20
CA GLU A 295 -23.41 -9.21 15.10
C GLU A 295 -23.73 -7.72 14.94
N GLN A 296 -22.72 -6.84 14.83
CA GLN A 296 -22.91 -5.42 14.49
C GLN A 296 -23.71 -5.24 13.19
N CYS A 297 -23.44 -6.10 12.21
CA CYS A 297 -24.13 -6.13 10.92
C CYS A 297 -25.48 -6.87 10.96
N GLN A 298 -25.96 -7.32 12.13
CA GLN A 298 -27.18 -8.09 12.32
C GLN A 298 -27.26 -9.36 11.45
N LEU A 299 -26.11 -9.98 11.19
CA LEU A 299 -26.06 -11.30 10.56
C LEU A 299 -26.12 -12.37 11.66
N SER A 300 -26.95 -13.39 11.45
CA SER A 300 -27.10 -14.47 12.42
C SER A 300 -25.81 -15.27 12.54
N VAL A 301 -25.23 -15.30 13.73
CA VAL A 301 -24.07 -16.11 14.10
C VAL A 301 -24.28 -16.66 15.50
N ASP A 302 -23.88 -17.91 15.74
CA ASP A 302 -23.96 -18.50 17.09
C ASP A 302 -22.78 -17.99 17.92
N PRO A 303 -23.00 -17.27 19.05
CA PRO A 303 -21.92 -16.74 19.87
C PRO A 303 -21.06 -17.85 20.52
N LEU A 304 -21.62 -19.04 20.72
CA LEU A 304 -20.96 -20.15 21.43
C LEU A 304 -20.30 -21.17 20.51
N ALA A 305 -20.82 -21.41 19.31
CA ALA A 305 -20.24 -22.39 18.36
C ALA A 305 -18.97 -21.86 17.67
N SER A 306 -18.05 -22.72 17.23
CA SER A 306 -16.96 -22.27 16.35
C SER A 306 -17.51 -21.81 14.99
N LEU A 307 -16.84 -20.84 14.37
CA LEU A 307 -17.23 -20.37 13.03
C LEU A 307 -17.00 -21.48 12.00
N THR A 308 -17.97 -21.68 11.13
CA THR A 308 -17.75 -22.46 9.90
C THR A 308 -16.79 -21.72 8.97
N THR A 309 -16.20 -22.42 8.00
CA THR A 309 -15.33 -21.81 6.98
C THR A 309 -16.03 -20.65 6.25
N ASP A 310 -17.31 -20.85 5.89
CA ASP A 310 -18.11 -19.83 5.21
C ASP A 310 -18.33 -18.59 6.08
N GLU A 311 -18.71 -18.76 7.35
CA GLU A 311 -18.92 -17.64 8.27
C GLU A 311 -17.62 -16.88 8.54
N ARG A 312 -16.50 -17.60 8.64
CA ARG A 312 -15.18 -17.01 8.82
C ARG A 312 -14.77 -16.16 7.63
N VAL A 313 -14.99 -16.65 6.40
CA VAL A 313 -14.73 -15.87 5.18
C VAL A 313 -15.65 -14.65 5.10
N LEU A 314 -16.95 -14.82 5.36
CA LEU A 314 -17.90 -13.72 5.34
C LEU A 314 -17.57 -12.65 6.39
N GLY A 315 -17.28 -13.06 7.63
CA GLY A 315 -16.83 -12.19 8.71
C GLY A 315 -15.60 -11.37 8.31
N ARG A 316 -14.62 -12.01 7.67
CA ARG A 316 -13.43 -11.35 7.16
C ARG A 316 -13.74 -10.33 6.07
N LEU A 317 -14.60 -10.68 5.10
CA LEU A 317 -15.01 -9.76 4.03
C LEU A 317 -15.75 -8.54 4.57
N LEU A 318 -16.59 -8.70 5.61
CA LEU A 318 -17.24 -7.58 6.29
C LEU A 318 -16.21 -6.60 6.87
N CYS A 319 -15.16 -7.11 7.53
CA CYS A 319 -14.07 -6.29 8.06
C CYS A 319 -13.29 -5.58 6.94
N MET A 320 -12.89 -6.31 5.90
CA MET A 320 -12.11 -5.75 4.77
C MET A 320 -12.89 -4.66 4.02
N LEU A 321 -14.21 -4.81 3.89
CA LEU A 321 -15.10 -3.80 3.28
C LEU A 321 -15.57 -2.73 4.28
N ARG A 322 -15.08 -2.76 5.53
CA ARG A 322 -15.38 -1.78 6.59
C ARG A 322 -16.87 -1.66 6.88
N MET A 323 -17.61 -2.75 6.75
CA MET A 323 -19.06 -2.75 6.97
C MET A 323 -19.41 -2.73 8.45
N THR A 324 -20.30 -1.82 8.83
CA THR A 324 -20.85 -1.69 10.18
C THR A 324 -22.38 -1.68 10.17
N GLU A 325 -23.01 -1.60 9.00
CA GLU A 325 -24.45 -1.41 8.86
C GLU A 325 -25.15 -2.66 8.30
N PRO A 326 -26.38 -2.98 8.76
CA PRO A 326 -27.08 -4.20 8.34
C PRO A 326 -27.40 -4.29 6.84
N ALA A 327 -27.86 -3.20 6.23
CA ALA A 327 -28.28 -3.21 4.82
C ALA A 327 -27.15 -3.60 3.85
N PRO A 328 -26.00 -2.90 3.81
CA PRO A 328 -24.90 -3.28 2.92
C PRO A 328 -24.32 -4.67 3.27
N ALA A 329 -24.33 -5.06 4.54
CA ALA A 329 -23.88 -6.39 4.95
C ALA A 329 -24.79 -7.52 4.45
N GLN A 330 -26.10 -7.30 4.36
CA GLN A 330 -27.02 -8.26 3.75
C GLN A 330 -26.80 -8.40 2.24
N GLU A 331 -26.52 -7.30 1.53
CA GLU A 331 -26.16 -7.34 0.10
C GLU A 331 -24.84 -8.10 -0.13
N LEU A 332 -23.86 -7.89 0.76
CA LEU A 332 -22.62 -8.67 0.77
C LEU A 332 -22.88 -10.16 0.99
N ASN A 333 -23.69 -10.52 1.99
CA ASN A 333 -24.00 -11.92 2.29
C ASN A 333 -24.70 -12.61 1.10
N GLN A 334 -25.64 -11.91 0.44
CA GLN A 334 -26.28 -12.44 -0.77
C GLN A 334 -25.28 -12.65 -1.91
N SER A 335 -24.34 -11.71 -2.10
CA SER A 335 -23.25 -11.84 -3.07
C SER A 335 -22.36 -13.04 -2.75
N PHE A 336 -21.96 -13.18 -1.48
CA PHE A 336 -21.14 -14.29 -1.01
C PHE A 336 -21.82 -15.65 -1.23
N ILE A 337 -23.11 -15.80 -0.90
CA ILE A 337 -23.86 -17.04 -1.12
C ILE A 337 -23.86 -17.47 -2.60
N LYS A 338 -23.94 -16.52 -3.53
CA LYS A 338 -23.88 -16.79 -4.97
C LYS A 338 -22.49 -17.21 -5.42
N LEU A 339 -21.45 -16.58 -4.86
CA LEU A 339 -20.06 -16.75 -5.32
C LEU A 339 -19.34 -17.94 -4.66
N LYS A 340 -19.65 -18.29 -3.41
CA LYS A 340 -18.84 -19.20 -2.58
C LYS A 340 -18.61 -20.60 -3.14
N ASN A 341 -19.50 -21.08 -4.01
CA ASN A 341 -19.41 -22.40 -4.64
C ASN A 341 -18.86 -22.34 -6.07
N THR A 342 -18.48 -21.16 -6.56
CA THR A 342 -17.86 -21.03 -7.89
C THR A 342 -16.39 -21.48 -7.82
N PRO A 343 -15.89 -22.25 -8.80
CA PRO A 343 -14.50 -22.69 -8.81
C PRO A 343 -13.50 -21.54 -8.67
N GLU A 344 -13.78 -20.39 -9.28
CA GLU A 344 -12.93 -19.21 -9.24
C GLU A 344 -12.83 -18.61 -7.84
N PHE A 345 -13.96 -18.52 -7.14
CA PHE A 345 -13.98 -17.96 -5.80
C PHE A 345 -13.27 -18.88 -4.79
N ILE A 346 -13.44 -20.20 -4.94
CA ILE A 346 -12.74 -21.20 -4.13
C ILE A 346 -11.21 -21.08 -4.34
N ASP A 347 -10.74 -21.10 -5.59
CA ASP A 347 -9.30 -20.97 -5.92
C ASP A 347 -8.70 -19.66 -5.37
N ASN A 348 -9.43 -18.55 -5.46
CA ASN A 348 -8.98 -17.27 -4.92
C ASN A 348 -8.81 -17.30 -3.39
N LEU A 349 -9.76 -17.91 -2.67
CA LEU A 349 -9.68 -18.02 -1.21
C LEU A 349 -8.62 -19.01 -0.75
N GLU A 350 -8.46 -20.13 -1.44
CA GLU A 350 -7.40 -21.11 -1.16
C GLU A 350 -6.03 -20.46 -1.33
N THR A 351 -5.85 -19.65 -2.37
CA THR A 351 -4.62 -18.90 -2.61
C THR A 351 -4.28 -17.95 -1.47
N LEU A 352 -5.27 -17.16 -1.02
CA LEU A 352 -5.09 -16.24 0.10
C LEU A 352 -4.72 -17.00 1.38
N THR A 353 -5.42 -18.11 1.64
CA THR A 353 -5.18 -18.98 2.80
C THR A 353 -3.78 -19.59 2.77
N LEU A 354 -3.34 -20.07 1.60
CA LEU A 354 -2.00 -20.66 1.43
C LEU A 354 -0.89 -19.62 1.63
N TYR A 355 -1.06 -18.41 1.10
CA TYR A 355 -0.11 -17.32 1.28
C TYR A 355 0.03 -16.95 2.76
N GLU A 356 -1.09 -16.88 3.48
CA GLU A 356 -1.11 -16.51 4.91
C GLU A 356 -0.61 -17.62 5.83
N ALA A 357 -0.70 -18.88 5.40
CA ALA A 357 -0.18 -20.02 6.14
C ALA A 357 1.35 -20.09 6.15
N ASP A 358 2.04 -19.40 5.23
CA ASP A 358 3.50 -19.37 5.18
C ASP A 358 4.06 -18.36 6.20
N PRO A 359 4.73 -18.81 7.28
CA PRO A 359 5.26 -17.92 8.32
C PRO A 359 6.46 -17.09 7.85
N CYS A 360 7.08 -17.43 6.72
CA CYS A 360 8.23 -16.71 6.18
C CYS A 360 7.83 -15.48 5.35
N LEU A 361 6.56 -15.37 4.95
CA LEU A 361 6.05 -14.23 4.18
C LEU A 361 5.47 -13.15 5.07
N GLN A 362 5.81 -11.90 4.78
CA GLN A 362 5.14 -10.75 5.38
C GLN A 362 3.67 -10.65 4.94
N THR A 363 2.83 -10.10 5.82
CA THR A 363 1.38 -9.92 5.57
C THR A 363 1.18 -8.93 4.41
N PRO A 364 0.33 -9.26 3.40
CA PRO A 364 -0.03 -8.31 2.35
C PRO A 364 -0.68 -7.05 2.94
N ALA A 365 -0.34 -5.88 2.41
CA ALA A 365 -0.87 -4.61 2.90
C ALA A 365 -1.86 -3.99 1.90
N TYR A 366 -2.88 -3.31 2.43
CA TYR A 366 -3.83 -2.49 1.67
C TYR A 366 -4.76 -3.25 0.70
N MET A 367 -5.05 -4.52 0.96
CA MET A 367 -6.10 -5.28 0.26
C MET A 367 -7.50 -4.71 0.50
N SER A 368 -7.79 -4.25 1.72
CA SER A 368 -9.06 -3.64 2.09
C SER A 368 -9.35 -2.36 1.30
N PRO A 369 -8.45 -1.36 1.24
CA PRO A 369 -8.61 -0.18 0.38
C PRO A 369 -8.92 -0.51 -1.08
N LEU A 370 -8.31 -1.56 -1.65
CA LEU A 370 -8.59 -2.02 -3.01
C LEU A 370 -10.05 -2.46 -3.15
N LEU A 371 -10.52 -3.32 -2.25
CA LEU A 371 -11.91 -3.80 -2.26
C LEU A 371 -12.90 -2.66 -2.07
N VAL A 372 -12.60 -1.72 -1.16
CA VAL A 372 -13.42 -0.52 -0.93
C VAL A 372 -13.49 0.35 -2.19
N ALA A 373 -12.34 0.64 -2.82
CA ALA A 373 -12.30 1.43 -4.05
C ALA A 373 -13.12 0.81 -5.18
N LEU A 374 -13.07 -0.52 -5.33
CA LEU A 374 -13.91 -1.24 -6.29
C LEU A 374 -15.41 -1.11 -5.97
N THR A 375 -15.80 -1.18 -4.68
CA THR A 375 -17.21 -1.01 -4.30
C THR A 375 -17.71 0.42 -4.51
N GLU A 376 -16.84 1.42 -4.44
CA GLU A 376 -17.18 2.84 -4.62
C GLU A 376 -17.10 3.31 -6.08
N SER A 377 -16.54 2.50 -6.99
CA SER A 377 -16.38 2.87 -8.41
C SER A 377 -17.71 2.91 -9.16
N ALA A 378 -17.95 4.02 -9.86
CA ALA A 378 -19.11 4.21 -10.71
C ALA A 378 -19.10 3.26 -11.92
N GLU A 379 -17.91 3.00 -12.47
CA GLU A 379 -17.64 2.11 -13.60
C GLU A 379 -17.96 0.66 -13.22
N VAL A 380 -17.49 0.20 -12.05
CA VAL A 380 -17.81 -1.13 -11.51
C VAL A 380 -19.32 -1.27 -11.27
N ALA A 381 -19.95 -0.22 -10.74
CA ALA A 381 -21.40 -0.22 -10.54
C ALA A 381 -22.18 -0.25 -11.86
N GLU A 382 -21.71 0.45 -12.91
CA GLU A 382 -22.30 0.41 -14.25
C GLU A 382 -22.15 -0.95 -14.90
N LEU A 383 -20.95 -1.53 -14.82
CA LEU A 383 -20.66 -2.86 -15.33
C LEU A 383 -21.54 -3.92 -14.65
N ALA A 384 -21.71 -3.82 -13.32
CA ALA A 384 -22.60 -4.69 -12.57
C ALA A 384 -24.04 -4.61 -13.08
N ARG A 385 -24.57 -3.38 -13.28
CA ARG A 385 -25.91 -3.15 -13.83
C ARG A 385 -26.06 -3.77 -15.23
N ASN A 386 -25.06 -3.58 -16.09
CA ASN A 386 -25.06 -4.13 -17.46
C ASN A 386 -25.10 -5.66 -17.48
N GLN A 387 -24.58 -6.32 -16.44
CA GLN A 387 -24.58 -7.78 -16.29
C GLN A 387 -25.73 -8.31 -15.39
N GLY A 388 -26.65 -7.46 -14.95
CA GLY A 388 -27.73 -7.86 -14.04
C GLY A 388 -27.24 -8.32 -12.66
N LYS A 389 -26.06 -7.87 -12.25
CA LYS A 389 -25.44 -8.14 -10.94
C LYS A 389 -25.56 -6.93 -10.04
N ILE A 390 -25.41 -7.15 -8.73
CA ILE A 390 -25.27 -6.04 -7.79
C ILE A 390 -23.80 -5.57 -7.74
N PRO A 391 -23.54 -4.27 -7.54
CA PRO A 391 -22.17 -3.73 -7.53
C PRO A 391 -21.23 -4.43 -6.56
N GLN A 392 -21.71 -4.86 -5.39
CA GLN A 392 -20.91 -5.57 -4.40
C GLN A 392 -20.46 -6.96 -4.88
N GLU A 393 -21.35 -7.70 -5.56
CA GLU A 393 -21.03 -8.99 -6.16
C GLU A 393 -19.93 -8.84 -7.22
N MET A 394 -20.04 -7.79 -8.05
CA MET A 394 -19.05 -7.44 -9.05
C MET A 394 -17.70 -7.08 -8.40
N ALA A 395 -17.68 -6.16 -7.45
CA ALA A 395 -16.47 -5.69 -6.78
C ALA A 395 -15.72 -6.82 -6.06
N LEU A 396 -16.43 -7.71 -5.36
CA LEU A 396 -15.82 -8.88 -4.70
C LEU A 396 -15.18 -9.84 -5.70
N SER A 397 -15.87 -10.13 -6.80
CA SER A 397 -15.37 -11.04 -7.83
C SER A 397 -14.11 -10.49 -8.49
N ILE A 398 -14.04 -9.19 -8.75
CA ILE A 398 -12.83 -8.53 -9.29
C ILE A 398 -11.73 -8.55 -8.25
N GLY A 399 -12.03 -7.99 -7.07
CA GLY A 399 -11.03 -7.66 -6.07
C GLY A 399 -10.32 -8.90 -5.52
N LEU A 400 -11.08 -9.95 -5.17
CA LEU A 400 -10.47 -11.18 -4.68
C LEU A 400 -9.64 -11.90 -5.75
N ARG A 401 -10.06 -11.82 -7.01
CA ARG A 401 -9.30 -12.36 -8.14
C ARG A 401 -7.97 -11.62 -8.33
N ILE A 402 -8.01 -10.29 -8.34
CA ILE A 402 -6.81 -9.45 -8.42
C ILE A 402 -5.84 -9.82 -7.30
N ILE A 403 -6.34 -9.82 -6.05
CA ILE A 403 -5.54 -10.15 -4.87
C ILE A 403 -4.90 -11.53 -5.02
N ALA A 404 -5.70 -12.56 -5.30
CA ALA A 404 -5.20 -13.93 -5.40
C ALA A 404 -4.09 -14.08 -6.45
N CYS A 405 -4.29 -13.51 -7.63
CA CYS A 405 -3.29 -13.65 -8.69
C CYS A 405 -2.01 -12.86 -8.40
N CYS A 406 -2.12 -11.65 -7.84
CA CYS A 406 -0.96 -10.90 -7.37
C CYS A 406 -0.16 -11.67 -6.31
N LEU A 407 -0.86 -12.36 -5.40
CA LEU A 407 -0.23 -13.23 -4.40
C LEU A 407 0.44 -14.46 -5.02
N LYS A 408 -0.18 -15.11 -6.03
CA LYS A 408 0.44 -16.23 -6.76
C LYS A 408 1.76 -15.81 -7.42
N GLU A 409 1.74 -14.67 -8.10
CA GLU A 409 2.92 -14.14 -8.81
C GLU A 409 4.02 -13.73 -7.83
N HIS A 410 3.66 -12.99 -6.77
CA HIS A 410 4.63 -12.62 -5.73
C HIS A 410 5.27 -13.85 -5.10
N TYR A 411 4.45 -14.86 -4.74
CA TYR A 411 4.97 -16.11 -4.19
C TYR A 411 5.93 -16.82 -5.15
N ALA A 412 5.58 -16.92 -6.44
CA ALA A 412 6.46 -17.52 -7.45
C ALA A 412 7.81 -16.79 -7.56
N ARG A 413 7.79 -15.45 -7.54
CA ARG A 413 9.01 -14.62 -7.62
C ARG A 413 9.86 -14.71 -6.35
N VAL A 414 9.25 -14.84 -5.18
CA VAL A 414 9.96 -15.15 -3.93
C VAL A 414 10.65 -16.51 -4.02
N GLN A 415 9.94 -17.55 -4.49
CA GLN A 415 10.52 -18.89 -4.67
C GLN A 415 11.66 -18.90 -5.71
N ALA A 416 11.59 -18.03 -6.72
CA ALA A 416 12.65 -17.84 -7.71
C ALA A 416 13.84 -17.00 -7.20
N GLY A 417 13.75 -16.40 -6.01
CA GLY A 417 14.78 -15.51 -5.45
C GLY A 417 14.85 -14.14 -6.13
N GLU A 418 13.82 -13.75 -6.87
CA GLU A 418 13.74 -12.45 -7.56
C GLU A 418 13.27 -11.32 -6.64
N VAL A 419 12.56 -11.66 -5.56
CA VAL A 419 12.02 -10.73 -4.56
C VAL A 419 12.31 -11.29 -3.18
N SER A 420 12.68 -10.42 -2.22
CA SER A 420 12.86 -10.83 -0.83
C SER A 420 11.51 -11.16 -0.18
N GLN A 421 11.45 -12.25 0.57
CA GLN A 421 10.28 -12.65 1.37
C GLN A 421 9.90 -11.62 2.44
N GLU A 422 10.83 -10.73 2.81
CA GLU A 422 10.64 -9.66 3.79
C GLU A 422 9.93 -8.43 3.21
N ILE A 423 9.77 -8.36 1.89
CA ILE A 423 9.08 -7.25 1.21
C ILE A 423 7.62 -7.65 0.98
N PRO A 424 6.65 -7.09 1.74
CA PRO A 424 5.25 -7.41 1.54
C PRO A 424 4.75 -6.84 0.21
N ILE A 425 3.79 -7.53 -0.40
CA ILE A 425 3.02 -6.94 -1.49
C ILE A 425 2.11 -5.82 -0.95
N SER A 426 2.03 -4.72 -1.69
CA SER A 426 1.19 -3.56 -1.37
C SER A 426 0.22 -3.28 -2.52
N PHE A 427 -1.05 -3.04 -2.20
CA PHE A 427 -2.09 -2.75 -3.19
C PHE A 427 -2.42 -1.25 -3.32
N ASN A 428 -1.60 -0.35 -2.75
CA ASN A 428 -1.87 1.09 -2.78
C ASN A 428 -1.93 1.68 -4.19
N ASP A 429 -0.98 1.34 -5.06
CA ASP A 429 -0.92 1.90 -6.42
C ASP A 429 -2.08 1.42 -7.27
N LEU A 430 -2.45 0.14 -7.12
CA LEU A 430 -3.61 -0.41 -7.80
C LEU A 430 -4.91 0.22 -7.26
N THR A 431 -5.00 0.46 -5.96
CA THR A 431 -6.12 1.18 -5.36
C THR A 431 -6.23 2.60 -5.91
N ARG A 432 -5.10 3.30 -6.05
CA ARG A 432 -5.05 4.63 -6.66
C ARG A 432 -5.49 4.59 -8.12
N PHE A 433 -4.96 3.65 -8.89
CA PHE A 433 -5.34 3.44 -10.29
C PHE A 433 -6.87 3.26 -10.42
N ILE A 434 -7.48 2.40 -9.60
CA ILE A 434 -8.93 2.16 -9.62
C ILE A 434 -9.74 3.43 -9.29
N LYS A 435 -9.23 4.26 -8.37
CA LYS A 435 -9.89 5.53 -8.03
C LYS A 435 -9.79 6.57 -9.15
N GLU A 436 -8.77 6.48 -10.00
CA GLU A 436 -8.53 7.42 -11.09
C GLU A 436 -9.14 6.95 -12.42
N ASP A 437 -9.03 5.66 -12.73
CA ASP A 437 -9.54 5.02 -13.95
C ASP A 437 -9.79 3.51 -13.75
N ALA A 438 -11.02 3.16 -13.39
CA ALA A 438 -11.44 1.76 -13.23
C ALA A 438 -11.82 1.06 -14.56
N SER A 439 -11.85 1.77 -15.70
CA SER A 439 -12.37 1.23 -16.97
C SER A 439 -11.55 0.05 -17.50
N ALA A 440 -10.24 0.04 -17.23
CA ALA A 440 -9.37 -1.07 -17.62
C ALA A 440 -9.75 -2.41 -16.97
N LEU A 441 -10.51 -2.39 -15.86
CA LEU A 441 -10.97 -3.60 -15.18
C LEU A 441 -12.16 -4.28 -15.87
N GLU A 442 -12.76 -3.66 -16.91
CA GLU A 442 -13.82 -4.27 -17.72
C GLU A 442 -13.38 -5.63 -18.29
N CYS A 443 -12.11 -5.75 -18.70
CA CYS A 443 -11.59 -6.99 -19.28
C CYS A 443 -11.66 -8.17 -18.30
N LEU A 444 -11.45 -7.96 -16.99
CA LEU A 444 -11.52 -8.98 -15.93
C LEU A 444 -12.94 -9.51 -15.69
N MET A 445 -13.93 -8.77 -16.20
CA MET A 445 -15.35 -8.90 -15.87
C MET A 445 -16.24 -9.19 -17.06
N LEU A 446 -15.76 -9.02 -18.29
CA LEU A 446 -16.39 -9.62 -19.45
C LEU A 446 -16.68 -11.08 -19.10
N PRO A 447 -17.95 -11.53 -19.27
CA PRO A 447 -18.37 -12.86 -18.87
C PRO A 447 -17.35 -13.90 -19.33
N VAL A 448 -17.32 -15.04 -18.66
CA VAL A 448 -16.89 -16.26 -19.33
C VAL A 448 -17.88 -16.49 -20.47
N PHE A 449 -17.65 -15.79 -21.57
CA PHE A 449 -18.27 -15.92 -22.87
C PHE A 449 -19.76 -16.18 -22.92
N ASP A 450 -20.53 -15.11 -23.00
CA ASP A 450 -21.91 -15.14 -23.51
C ASP A 450 -22.04 -14.48 -24.89
N GLY A 451 -20.99 -13.89 -25.44
CA GLY A 451 -20.90 -13.58 -26.87
C GLY A 451 -21.39 -12.21 -27.32
N SER A 452 -21.30 -11.19 -26.47
CA SER A 452 -21.43 -9.80 -26.91
C SER A 452 -20.33 -8.93 -26.28
N VAL A 453 -19.45 -8.37 -27.12
CA VAL A 453 -18.42 -7.39 -26.73
C VAL A 453 -18.81 -6.02 -27.33
N PRO A 454 -18.70 -4.89 -26.59
CA PRO A 454 -18.81 -3.55 -27.16
C PRO A 454 -17.49 -3.10 -27.77
N ASN A 455 -17.56 -2.46 -28.94
CA ASN A 455 -16.41 -1.89 -29.64
C ASN A 455 -15.81 -0.70 -28.86
N HIS A 456 -14.51 -0.75 -28.55
CA HIS A 456 -13.73 0.45 -28.28
C HIS A 456 -12.48 0.51 -29.18
N ASP A 457 -12.27 1.70 -29.73
CA ASP A 457 -11.32 2.06 -30.79
C ASP A 457 -9.88 2.10 -30.24
N GLU A 458 -8.98 1.33 -30.84
CA GLU A 458 -7.55 1.25 -30.49
C GLU A 458 -6.67 1.98 -31.53
N SER A 459 -5.73 2.79 -31.05
CA SER A 459 -4.59 3.20 -31.84
C SER A 459 -3.29 3.05 -31.04
N GLN A 460 -2.76 1.82 -30.93
CA GLN A 460 -1.35 1.41 -31.07
C GLN A 460 -1.19 -0.09 -30.74
N SER A 461 -0.19 -0.76 -31.34
CA SER A 461 -0.32 -2.11 -31.94
C SER A 461 -0.32 -3.35 -31.02
N VAL A 462 -1.42 -3.56 -30.30
CA VAL A 462 -2.30 -4.76 -30.27
C VAL A 462 -1.68 -6.02 -30.91
N VAL A 463 -1.41 -5.99 -32.22
CA VAL A 463 -0.95 -7.13 -33.04
C VAL A 463 0.29 -7.86 -32.51
N GLN A 464 1.23 -7.20 -31.82
CA GLN A 464 2.43 -7.88 -31.27
C GLN A 464 2.17 -8.59 -29.93
N GLN A 465 1.22 -8.13 -29.11
CA GLN A 465 0.85 -8.76 -27.84
C GLN A 465 0.01 -10.05 -28.06
N PHE A 466 -0.87 -10.08 -29.07
CA PHE A 466 -1.67 -11.27 -29.39
C PHE A 466 -0.84 -12.47 -29.87
N SER A 467 0.32 -12.20 -30.49
CA SER A 467 1.29 -13.22 -30.91
C SER A 467 1.87 -14.02 -29.73
N ALA A 468 2.19 -13.35 -28.61
CA ALA A 468 2.77 -14.00 -27.42
C ALA A 468 1.74 -14.83 -26.64
N MET A 469 0.52 -14.29 -26.48
CA MET A 469 -0.62 -15.00 -25.86
C MET A 469 -1.05 -16.23 -26.69
N GLY A 470 -1.05 -16.12 -28.02
CA GLY A 470 -1.29 -17.27 -28.90
C GLY A 470 -0.24 -18.37 -28.75
N LEU A 471 1.02 -18.01 -28.48
CA LEU A 471 2.10 -18.96 -28.20
C LEU A 471 1.91 -19.68 -26.85
N GLN A 472 1.59 -18.96 -25.77
CA GLN A 472 1.34 -19.57 -24.45
C GLN A 472 0.10 -20.48 -24.44
N LEU A 473 -0.98 -20.07 -25.11
CA LEU A 473 -2.19 -20.88 -25.23
C LEU A 473 -1.96 -22.13 -26.11
N SER A 474 -1.16 -22.00 -27.17
CA SER A 474 -0.67 -23.13 -27.97
C SER A 474 0.13 -24.12 -27.12
N ASP A 475 0.90 -23.63 -26.15
CA ASP A 475 1.77 -24.45 -25.30
C ASP A 475 0.99 -25.14 -24.18
N ALA A 476 0.01 -24.47 -23.58
CA ALA A 476 -0.94 -25.06 -22.66
C ALA A 476 -1.77 -26.17 -23.34
N LEU A 477 -2.28 -25.94 -24.56
CA LEU A 477 -3.00 -26.95 -25.33
C LEU A 477 -2.12 -28.16 -25.71
N ARG A 478 -0.84 -27.90 -26.03
CA ARG A 478 0.15 -28.96 -26.29
C ARG A 478 0.39 -29.81 -25.04
N TYR A 479 0.53 -29.18 -23.89
CA TYR A 479 0.72 -29.85 -22.61
C TYR A 479 -0.51 -30.70 -22.21
N ILE A 480 -1.72 -30.15 -22.38
CA ILE A 480 -2.98 -30.86 -22.14
C ILE A 480 -3.11 -32.09 -23.07
N ASN A 481 -2.77 -31.94 -24.36
CA ASN A 481 -2.77 -33.07 -25.30
C ASN A 481 -1.78 -34.17 -24.89
N GLU A 482 -0.58 -33.81 -24.42
CA GLU A 482 0.41 -34.78 -23.93
C GLU A 482 -0.02 -35.49 -22.65
N ILE A 483 -0.74 -34.80 -21.75
CA ILE A 483 -1.35 -35.43 -20.56
C ILE A 483 -2.45 -36.40 -20.99
N GLN A 484 -3.35 -35.99 -21.89
CA GLN A 484 -4.42 -36.86 -22.36
C GLN A 484 -3.88 -38.11 -23.09
N LYS A 485 -2.82 -37.98 -23.91
CA LYS A 485 -2.14 -39.14 -24.52
C LYS A 485 -1.64 -40.15 -23.50
N LYS A 486 -1.16 -39.69 -22.33
CA LYS A 486 -0.68 -40.56 -21.24
C LYS A 486 -1.82 -41.18 -20.44
N SER A 487 -2.91 -40.42 -20.24
CA SER A 487 -4.07 -40.88 -19.46
C SER A 487 -4.99 -41.83 -20.23
N PHE A 488 -4.97 -41.81 -21.57
CA PHE A 488 -5.86 -42.58 -22.44
C PHE A 488 -5.16 -43.69 -23.25
N HIS A 489 -4.32 -44.51 -22.60
CA HIS A 489 -3.63 -45.64 -23.23
C HIS A 489 -4.55 -46.77 -23.79
N SER A 490 -5.89 -46.65 -23.67
CA SER A 490 -6.85 -47.70 -24.06
C SER A 490 -7.82 -47.32 -25.19
N LEU A 491 -7.70 -46.14 -25.81
CA LEU A 491 -8.58 -45.75 -26.92
C LEU A 491 -8.12 -46.33 -28.27
N GLU A 492 -9.09 -46.69 -29.13
CA GLU A 492 -8.83 -47.13 -30.49
C GLU A 492 -7.99 -46.08 -31.27
N PRO A 493 -7.00 -46.51 -32.08
CA PRO A 493 -6.09 -45.61 -32.80
C PRO A 493 -6.79 -44.53 -33.63
N GLY A 494 -8.00 -44.81 -34.14
CA GLY A 494 -8.79 -43.85 -34.91
C GLY A 494 -9.27 -42.64 -34.12
N ARG A 495 -9.62 -42.81 -32.83
CA ARG A 495 -10.02 -41.70 -31.94
C ARG A 495 -8.83 -40.86 -31.51
N GLN A 496 -7.68 -41.48 -31.25
CA GLN A 496 -6.44 -40.77 -30.92
C GLN A 496 -5.98 -39.86 -32.07
N ASN A 497 -6.03 -40.35 -33.31
CA ASN A 497 -5.67 -39.57 -34.50
C ASN A 497 -6.63 -38.40 -34.74
N THR A 498 -7.92 -38.63 -34.49
CA THR A 498 -8.94 -37.58 -34.61
C THR A 498 -8.71 -36.48 -33.55
N LEU A 499 -8.41 -36.85 -32.31
CA LEU A 499 -8.10 -35.90 -31.23
C LEU A 499 -6.84 -35.08 -31.55
N ASN A 500 -5.75 -35.74 -31.99
CA ASN A 500 -4.52 -35.07 -32.40
C ASN A 500 -4.75 -34.07 -33.53
N SER A 501 -5.54 -34.43 -34.55
CA SER A 501 -5.84 -33.53 -35.67
C SER A 501 -6.60 -32.28 -35.22
N HIS A 502 -7.52 -32.40 -34.24
CA HIS A 502 -8.23 -31.26 -33.69
C HIS A 502 -7.31 -30.34 -32.87
N PHE A 503 -6.37 -30.89 -32.09
CA PHE A 503 -5.38 -30.09 -31.36
C PHE A 503 -4.38 -29.39 -32.30
N GLU A 504 -3.96 -30.03 -33.40
CA GLU A 504 -3.10 -29.38 -34.41
C GLU A 504 -3.83 -28.25 -35.14
N VAL A 505 -5.10 -28.43 -35.50
CA VAL A 505 -5.95 -27.37 -36.07
C VAL A 505 -6.14 -26.23 -35.06
N ALA A 506 -6.29 -26.56 -33.77
CA ALA A 506 -6.40 -25.57 -32.71
C ALA A 506 -5.14 -24.72 -32.53
N GLN A 507 -3.97 -25.36 -32.52
CA GLN A 507 -2.68 -24.68 -32.45
C GLN A 507 -2.44 -23.80 -33.69
N TYR A 508 -2.82 -24.29 -34.86
CA TYR A 508 -2.70 -23.53 -36.11
C TYR A 508 -3.61 -22.30 -36.11
N PHE A 509 -4.85 -22.44 -35.63
CA PHE A 509 -5.80 -21.33 -35.52
C PHE A 509 -5.30 -20.28 -34.53
N ILE A 510 -4.94 -20.69 -33.30
CA ILE A 510 -4.48 -19.80 -32.21
C ILE A 510 -3.20 -19.01 -32.59
N ARG A 511 -2.31 -19.59 -33.39
CA ARG A 511 -1.11 -18.91 -33.90
C ARG A 511 -1.41 -17.83 -34.95
N GLY A 512 -2.61 -17.84 -35.53
CA GLY A 512 -3.05 -16.89 -36.57
C GLY A 512 -4.01 -15.83 -36.06
N VAL A 513 -4.27 -15.77 -34.75
CA VAL A 513 -5.29 -14.90 -34.17
C VAL A 513 -4.78 -13.48 -33.95
N THR A 514 -5.64 -12.49 -34.22
CA THR A 514 -5.29 -11.06 -34.18
C THR A 514 -6.00 -10.25 -33.09
N SER A 515 -7.00 -10.82 -32.41
CA SER A 515 -7.67 -10.18 -31.27
C SER A 515 -8.03 -11.17 -30.15
N ALA A 516 -8.26 -10.63 -28.95
CA ALA A 516 -8.78 -11.39 -27.82
C ALA A 516 -10.11 -12.07 -28.20
N GLU A 517 -11.02 -11.39 -28.92
CA GLU A 517 -12.32 -11.96 -29.30
C GLU A 517 -12.22 -13.18 -30.21
N GLU A 518 -11.22 -13.26 -31.09
CA GLU A 518 -11.03 -14.41 -31.98
C GLU A 518 -10.50 -15.65 -31.23
N ILE A 519 -9.56 -15.46 -30.28
CA ILE A 519 -9.07 -16.52 -29.38
C ILE A 519 -10.24 -17.03 -28.57
N VAL A 520 -11.02 -16.05 -28.10
CA VAL A 520 -12.22 -16.23 -27.35
C VAL A 520 -13.18 -17.11 -28.20
N GLU A 521 -13.66 -16.66 -29.35
CA GLU A 521 -14.63 -17.40 -30.17
C GLU A 521 -14.18 -18.83 -30.54
N PHE A 522 -12.87 -19.05 -30.67
CA PHE A 522 -12.27 -20.36 -30.84
C PHE A 522 -12.39 -21.27 -29.61
N LEU A 523 -12.09 -20.76 -28.41
CA LEU A 523 -12.24 -21.51 -27.15
C LEU A 523 -13.71 -21.88 -26.86
N LYS A 524 -14.67 -21.03 -27.25
CA LYS A 524 -16.12 -21.36 -27.23
C LYS A 524 -16.45 -22.58 -28.09
N ARG A 525 -15.91 -22.65 -29.30
CA ARG A 525 -16.12 -23.79 -30.22
C ARG A 525 -15.52 -25.08 -29.67
N LEU A 526 -14.36 -24.99 -29.01
CA LEU A 526 -13.72 -26.11 -28.34
C LEU A 526 -14.49 -26.62 -27.11
N LYS A 527 -15.03 -25.71 -26.27
CA LYS A 527 -15.82 -26.05 -25.08
C LYS A 527 -17.10 -26.85 -25.40
N ASN A 528 -17.69 -26.60 -26.57
CA ASN A 528 -18.89 -27.30 -27.05
C ASN A 528 -18.59 -28.63 -27.77
N HIS A 529 -17.32 -29.02 -27.87
CA HIS A 529 -16.94 -30.28 -28.51
C HIS A 529 -17.04 -31.43 -27.49
N GLU A 530 -17.78 -32.50 -27.83
CA GLU A 530 -18.15 -33.63 -26.95
C GLU A 530 -16.97 -34.38 -26.27
N LEU A 531 -15.71 -34.03 -26.58
CA LEU A 531 -14.50 -34.73 -26.14
C LEU A 531 -13.71 -34.00 -25.04
N LEU A 532 -14.09 -32.78 -24.62
CA LEU A 532 -13.30 -31.95 -23.68
C LEU A 532 -14.03 -31.41 -22.41
N PRO A 533 -14.95 -32.12 -21.72
CA PRO A 533 -15.67 -31.56 -20.57
C PRO A 533 -14.78 -31.19 -19.35
N ASP A 534 -13.69 -31.92 -19.12
CA ASP A 534 -12.84 -31.77 -17.92
C ASP A 534 -11.84 -30.58 -18.00
N CYS A 535 -11.79 -29.86 -19.12
CA CYS A 535 -10.85 -28.74 -19.31
C CYS A 535 -11.49 -27.35 -19.09
N ALA A 536 -12.81 -27.28 -18.86
CA ALA A 536 -13.53 -26.01 -18.83
C ALA A 536 -13.12 -25.06 -17.69
N SER A 537 -12.81 -25.60 -16.50
CA SER A 537 -12.32 -24.81 -15.35
C SER A 537 -10.89 -24.31 -15.58
N SER A 538 -10.00 -25.16 -16.11
CA SER A 538 -8.62 -24.80 -16.44
C SER A 538 -8.52 -23.75 -17.55
N LEU A 539 -9.38 -23.84 -18.58
CA LEU A 539 -9.48 -22.84 -19.64
C LEU A 539 -10.02 -21.49 -19.12
N THR A 540 -10.99 -21.53 -18.20
CA THR A 540 -11.54 -20.33 -17.56
C THR A 540 -10.47 -19.63 -16.71
N SER A 541 -9.74 -20.39 -15.89
CA SER A 541 -8.59 -19.90 -15.12
C SER A 541 -7.50 -19.30 -16.03
N THR A 542 -7.21 -19.93 -17.17
CA THR A 542 -6.18 -19.44 -18.12
C THR A 542 -6.59 -18.11 -18.78
N VAL A 543 -7.82 -18.00 -19.31
CA VAL A 543 -8.33 -16.76 -19.91
C VAL A 543 -8.27 -15.59 -18.92
N VAL A 544 -8.46 -15.91 -17.65
CA VAL A 544 -8.49 -14.96 -16.56
C VAL A 544 -7.09 -14.49 -16.18
N THR A 545 -6.13 -15.41 -16.10
CA THR A 545 -4.72 -15.05 -15.91
C THR A 545 -4.27 -14.11 -17.01
N LEU A 546 -4.62 -14.39 -18.26
CA LEU A 546 -4.27 -13.54 -19.40
C LEU A 546 -4.90 -12.13 -19.30
N LYS A 547 -6.18 -12.03 -18.92
CA LYS A 547 -6.85 -10.73 -18.70
C LYS A 547 -6.21 -9.93 -17.55
N LEU A 548 -5.71 -10.62 -16.53
CA LEU A 548 -5.00 -9.94 -15.46
C LEU A 548 -3.60 -9.52 -15.87
N GLU A 549 -2.88 -10.32 -16.64
CA GLU A 549 -1.60 -9.91 -17.23
C GLU A 549 -1.77 -8.65 -18.09
N GLU A 550 -2.90 -8.55 -18.80
CA GLU A 550 -3.30 -7.34 -19.52
C GLU A 550 -3.55 -6.14 -18.58
N CYS A 551 -4.37 -6.29 -17.54
CA CYS A 551 -4.53 -5.25 -16.50
C CYS A 551 -3.21 -4.82 -15.87
N ILE A 552 -2.36 -5.79 -15.52
CA ILE A 552 -1.03 -5.54 -14.97
C ILE A 552 -0.17 -4.78 -15.98
N SER A 553 -0.25 -5.11 -17.27
CA SER A 553 0.42 -4.37 -18.34
C SER A 553 -0.08 -2.93 -18.42
N TYR A 554 -1.38 -2.68 -18.28
CA TYR A 554 -1.94 -1.33 -18.21
C TYR A 554 -1.44 -0.56 -16.98
N CYS A 555 -1.42 -1.19 -15.80
CA CYS A 555 -0.85 -0.59 -14.59
C CYS A 555 0.62 -0.23 -14.78
N LYS A 556 1.42 -1.12 -15.37
CA LYS A 556 2.82 -0.86 -15.71
C LYS A 556 2.96 0.34 -16.66
N GLN A 557 2.09 0.44 -17.66
CA GLN A 557 2.08 1.57 -18.58
C GLN A 557 1.66 2.88 -17.90
N TYR A 558 0.66 2.84 -17.01
CA TYR A 558 0.26 3.96 -16.18
C TYR A 558 1.44 4.44 -15.31
N MET A 559 2.16 3.53 -14.67
CA MET A 559 3.36 3.87 -13.89
C MET A 559 4.44 4.53 -14.75
N LEU A 560 4.69 4.01 -15.96
CA LEU A 560 5.63 4.63 -16.90
C LEU A 560 5.20 6.06 -17.28
N ASN A 561 3.90 6.28 -17.51
CA ASN A 561 3.33 7.60 -17.79
C ASN A 561 3.45 8.55 -16.57
N ALA A 562 3.26 8.03 -15.35
CA ALA A 562 3.43 8.78 -14.12
C ALA A 562 4.90 9.19 -13.91
N ILE A 563 5.85 8.29 -14.19
CA ILE A 563 7.28 8.59 -14.17
C ILE A 563 7.63 9.66 -15.22
N GLU A 564 7.12 9.54 -16.45
CA GLU A 564 7.32 10.56 -17.50
C GLU A 564 6.80 11.93 -17.04
N THR A 565 5.59 11.95 -16.47
CA THR A 565 4.96 13.18 -15.95
C THR A 565 5.79 13.78 -14.81
N ALA A 566 6.31 12.95 -13.91
CA ALA A 566 7.19 13.40 -12.82
C ALA A 566 8.49 14.03 -13.36
N ILE A 567 9.09 13.44 -14.39
CA ILE A 567 10.28 13.99 -15.06
C ILE A 567 9.96 15.36 -15.68
N ILE A 568 8.84 15.47 -16.38
CA ILE A 568 8.39 16.71 -17.02
C ILE A 568 8.18 17.81 -15.98
N ASN A 569 7.41 17.53 -14.92
CA ASN A 569 7.12 18.48 -13.85
C ASN A 569 8.40 18.95 -13.14
N LYS A 570 9.35 18.04 -12.88
CA LYS A 570 10.65 18.40 -12.28
C LYS A 570 11.47 19.30 -13.20
N ALA A 571 11.45 19.03 -14.51
CA ALA A 571 12.14 19.83 -15.52
C ALA A 571 11.50 21.22 -15.77
N GLU A 572 10.19 21.34 -15.57
CA GLU A 572 9.45 22.61 -15.67
C GLU A 572 9.55 23.48 -14.42
N GLY A 573 9.66 22.87 -13.24
CA GLY A 573 9.82 23.54 -11.95
C GLY A 573 11.24 24.05 -11.66
N ARG A 574 11.82 23.67 -10.52
CA ARG A 574 13.18 24.10 -10.11
C ARG A 574 14.29 23.48 -10.98
N GLY A 575 13.98 22.48 -11.82
CA GLY A 575 14.95 21.80 -12.67
C GLY A 575 15.81 20.78 -11.93
N PHE A 576 16.84 20.29 -12.61
CA PHE A 576 17.87 19.42 -12.04
C PHE A 576 19.16 20.21 -11.85
N ASP A 577 19.93 19.88 -10.81
CA ASP A 577 21.26 20.47 -10.68
C ASP A 577 22.19 19.87 -11.71
N PHE A 578 23.06 20.73 -12.23
CA PHE A 578 24.11 20.35 -13.14
C PHE A 578 25.45 20.77 -12.55
N GLY A 579 26.48 19.96 -12.74
CA GLY A 579 27.85 20.34 -12.40
C GLY A 579 28.36 21.50 -13.26
N ILE A 580 29.60 21.92 -13.02
CA ILE A 580 30.29 22.96 -13.79
C ILE A 580 30.31 22.53 -15.28
N GLY A 581 29.62 23.27 -16.15
CA GLY A 581 29.47 22.94 -17.58
C GLY A 581 28.05 22.56 -18.02
N GLY A 582 27.12 22.37 -17.09
CA GLY A 582 25.72 22.05 -17.41
C GLY A 582 25.52 20.62 -17.91
N SER A 583 24.29 20.25 -18.28
CA SER A 583 24.02 19.01 -19.01
C SER A 583 23.90 19.26 -20.52
N ARG A 584 24.51 18.38 -21.32
CA ARG A 584 24.31 18.33 -22.78
C ARG A 584 23.01 17.63 -23.17
N HIS A 585 22.42 16.86 -22.26
CA HIS A 585 21.22 16.07 -22.52
C HIS A 585 19.97 16.93 -22.33
N ARG A 586 18.97 16.72 -23.20
CA ARG A 586 17.74 17.48 -23.21
C ARG A 586 16.55 16.59 -23.48
N ILE A 587 15.43 16.89 -22.84
CA ILE A 587 14.13 16.31 -23.15
C ILE A 587 13.29 17.36 -23.86
N THR A 588 12.35 16.90 -24.70
CA THR A 588 11.39 17.77 -25.38
C THR A 588 10.07 17.68 -24.63
N LEU A 589 9.56 18.84 -24.21
CA LEU A 589 8.27 19.02 -23.56
C LEU A 589 7.14 19.02 -24.59
N SER A 590 5.89 18.89 -24.12
CA SER A 590 4.67 18.87 -24.94
C SER A 590 4.43 20.17 -25.72
N ASP A 591 4.97 21.30 -25.27
CA ASP A 591 4.93 22.59 -25.99
C ASP A 591 6.07 22.78 -27.02
N GLY A 592 6.91 21.75 -27.20
CA GLY A 592 8.06 21.76 -28.10
C GLY A 592 9.34 22.39 -27.52
N GLN A 593 9.31 22.92 -26.29
CA GLN A 593 10.51 23.43 -25.64
C GLN A 593 11.47 22.30 -25.26
N LYS A 594 12.78 22.56 -25.38
CA LYS A 594 13.83 21.64 -24.95
C LYS A 594 14.38 22.08 -23.59
N LYS A 595 14.20 21.25 -22.56
CA LYS A 595 14.77 21.47 -21.22
C LYS A 595 16.00 20.60 -21.01
N GLN A 596 17.02 21.16 -20.35
CA GLN A 596 18.19 20.39 -19.95
C GLN A 596 17.82 19.44 -18.81
N VAL A 597 18.32 18.21 -18.88
CA VAL A 597 18.15 17.19 -17.84
C VAL A 597 19.43 16.36 -17.70
N PRO A 598 19.65 15.67 -16.58
CA PRO A 598 20.79 14.77 -16.40
C PRO A 598 20.75 13.62 -17.40
N GLU A 599 21.93 13.05 -17.73
CA GLU A 599 22.06 11.92 -18.67
C GLU A 599 21.13 10.75 -18.30
N ARG A 600 21.07 10.35 -17.03
CA ARG A 600 20.22 9.27 -16.56
C ARG A 600 18.72 9.55 -16.75
N VAL A 601 18.29 10.79 -16.52
CA VAL A 601 16.89 11.20 -16.73
C VAL A 601 16.56 11.20 -18.22
N ALA A 602 17.50 11.64 -19.06
CA ALA A 602 17.35 11.53 -20.52
C ALA A 602 17.27 10.07 -20.98
N LEU A 603 18.09 9.17 -20.41
CA LEU A 603 18.04 7.73 -20.69
C LEU A 603 16.70 7.10 -20.26
N ILE A 604 16.16 7.48 -19.11
CA ILE A 604 14.82 7.02 -18.69
C ILE A 604 13.75 7.51 -19.66
N MET A 605 13.78 8.78 -20.05
CA MET A 605 12.84 9.32 -21.03
C MET A 605 12.98 8.65 -22.40
N GLU A 606 14.20 8.33 -22.82
CA GLU A 606 14.47 7.60 -24.05
C GLU A 606 13.89 6.19 -23.98
N VAL A 607 14.14 5.46 -22.89
CA VAL A 607 13.62 4.10 -22.68
C VAL A 607 12.10 4.08 -22.55
N ILE A 608 11.48 5.05 -21.86
CA ILE A 608 10.01 5.16 -21.78
C ILE A 608 9.42 5.33 -23.18
N ARG A 609 10.03 6.18 -24.01
CA ARG A 609 9.59 6.51 -25.37
C ARG A 609 10.00 5.50 -26.43
N ASP A 610 10.85 4.54 -26.08
CA ASP A 610 11.25 3.46 -26.98
C ASP A 610 10.06 2.52 -27.23
N ALA A 611 9.62 2.44 -28.49
CA ALA A 611 8.51 1.59 -28.89
C ALA A 611 8.90 0.10 -28.97
N ASP A 612 10.19 -0.21 -29.06
CA ASP A 612 10.69 -1.58 -29.22
C ASP A 612 10.89 -2.31 -27.88
N LEU A 613 10.77 -1.61 -26.75
CA LEU A 613 10.89 -2.18 -25.40
C LEU A 613 9.53 -2.48 -24.76
N SER A 614 9.43 -3.62 -24.08
CA SER A 614 8.24 -3.97 -23.27
C SER A 614 8.16 -3.12 -22.00
N ALA A 615 6.96 -2.96 -21.44
CA ALA A 615 6.76 -2.23 -20.17
C ALA A 615 7.61 -2.81 -19.02
N ASP A 616 7.76 -4.14 -18.97
CA ASP A 616 8.65 -4.81 -18.01
C ASP A 616 10.11 -4.48 -18.23
N ALA A 617 10.59 -4.49 -19.47
CA ALA A 617 11.96 -4.11 -19.78
C ALA A 617 12.24 -2.65 -19.41
N LYS A 618 11.27 -1.75 -19.67
CA LYS A 618 11.35 -0.34 -19.28
C LYS A 618 11.42 -0.16 -17.77
N LEU A 619 10.49 -0.77 -17.02
CA LEU A 619 10.45 -0.67 -15.56
C LEU A 619 11.66 -1.36 -14.90
N ASN A 620 12.11 -2.50 -15.42
CA ASN A 620 13.33 -3.16 -14.96
C ASN A 620 14.55 -2.28 -15.20
N PHE A 621 14.69 -1.68 -16.38
CA PHE A 621 15.79 -0.75 -16.67
C PHE A 621 15.75 0.47 -15.73
N ILE A 622 14.57 1.04 -15.48
CA ILE A 622 14.41 2.14 -14.53
C ILE A 622 14.77 1.68 -13.10
N ARG A 623 14.36 0.48 -12.69
CA ARG A 623 14.74 -0.14 -11.40
C ARG A 623 16.24 -0.35 -11.29
N GLU A 624 16.91 -0.82 -12.34
CA GLU A 624 18.36 -1.00 -12.38
C GLU A 624 19.10 0.35 -12.35
N LEU A 625 18.61 1.34 -13.10
CA LEU A 625 19.14 2.71 -13.07
C LEU A 625 18.97 3.35 -11.69
N LYS A 626 17.84 3.07 -11.04
CA LYS A 626 17.54 3.47 -9.65
C LYS A 626 18.47 2.75 -8.67
N ALA A 627 18.63 1.43 -8.78
CA ALA A 627 19.52 0.65 -7.91
C ALA A 627 20.99 1.06 -8.07
N THR A 628 21.40 1.45 -9.28
CA THR A 628 22.74 1.97 -9.57
C THR A 628 22.88 3.48 -9.34
N ALA A 629 21.81 4.15 -8.88
CA ALA A 629 21.85 5.53 -8.39
C ALA A 629 22.33 5.56 -6.93
N THR A 630 23.55 5.08 -6.70
CA THR A 630 24.26 5.26 -5.44
C THR A 630 25.10 6.53 -5.47
N ALA A 631 25.30 7.15 -4.30
CA ALA A 631 26.13 8.34 -4.15
C ALA A 631 27.55 8.08 -4.68
N GLY A 632 27.89 8.60 -5.87
CA GLY A 632 29.24 8.56 -6.43
C GLY A 632 29.45 7.76 -7.72
N HIS A 633 28.41 7.20 -8.34
CA HIS A 633 28.56 6.49 -9.62
C HIS A 633 29.05 7.43 -10.75
N ARG A 634 30.10 6.99 -11.48
CA ARG A 634 30.77 7.74 -12.56
C ARG A 634 30.35 7.20 -13.93
N SER A 635 29.59 7.95 -14.73
CA SER A 635 29.42 7.61 -16.16
C SER A 635 30.63 8.10 -16.96
N SER A 636 31.52 7.15 -17.29
CA SER A 636 32.64 7.23 -18.24
C SER A 636 33.80 8.20 -17.96
N THR A 637 34.95 7.78 -18.49
CA THR A 637 36.32 8.20 -18.23
C THR A 637 36.61 9.62 -18.77
N TYR A 638 37.05 10.51 -17.87
CA TYR A 638 37.99 11.64 -18.01
C TYR A 638 37.53 12.87 -17.21
N PHE A 639 38.27 13.14 -16.12
CA PHE A 639 38.30 14.35 -15.26
C PHE A 639 36.96 14.90 -14.72
N PHE A 640 36.74 14.76 -13.40
CA PHE A 640 35.98 15.61 -12.45
C PHE A 640 34.57 16.19 -12.79
N PHE A 641 34.06 16.07 -14.01
CA PHE A 641 32.86 16.76 -14.51
C PHE A 641 31.62 15.86 -14.68
N GLY A 642 31.73 14.55 -14.41
CA GLY A 642 30.67 13.55 -14.64
C GLY A 642 30.03 12.97 -13.37
N ARG A 643 30.04 13.68 -12.23
CA ARG A 643 29.30 13.22 -11.04
C ARG A 643 27.80 13.40 -11.27
N THR A 644 27.04 12.30 -11.14
CA THR A 644 25.58 12.37 -10.98
C THR A 644 25.28 13.28 -9.79
N GLN A 645 24.56 14.38 -10.02
CA GLN A 645 24.29 15.37 -8.98
C GLN A 645 23.27 14.82 -7.96
N SER A 646 23.33 15.31 -6.73
CA SER A 646 22.46 14.88 -5.63
C SER A 646 20.97 14.95 -6.02
N SER A 647 20.53 16.05 -6.65
CA SER A 647 19.14 16.19 -7.11
C SER A 647 18.73 15.20 -8.20
N THR A 648 19.68 14.64 -8.96
CA THR A 648 19.39 13.55 -9.92
C THR A 648 19.24 12.23 -9.20
N THR A 649 20.16 11.91 -8.28
CA THR A 649 20.09 10.69 -7.47
C THR A 649 18.84 10.65 -6.61
N GLU A 650 18.51 11.78 -5.97
CA GLU A 650 17.30 11.99 -5.20
C GLU A 650 16.05 11.77 -6.05
N PHE A 651 15.95 12.44 -7.20
CA PHE A 651 14.84 12.25 -8.13
C PHE A 651 14.68 10.79 -8.59
N LEU A 652 15.79 10.09 -8.91
CA LEU A 652 15.73 8.69 -9.35
C LEU A 652 15.29 7.75 -8.22
N SER A 653 15.68 8.03 -6.98
CA SER A 653 15.27 7.25 -5.82
C SER A 653 13.77 7.38 -5.51
N GLN A 654 13.15 8.49 -5.95
CA GLN A 654 11.73 8.81 -5.78
C GLN A 654 10.82 8.13 -6.80
N LEU A 655 11.35 7.56 -7.89
CA LEU A 655 10.52 6.92 -8.91
C LEU A 655 9.85 5.65 -8.35
N GLU A 656 8.53 5.61 -8.43
CA GLU A 656 7.70 4.42 -8.14
C GLU A 656 7.68 3.53 -9.38
N CYS A 657 8.47 2.45 -9.33
CA CYS A 657 8.74 1.56 -10.47
C CYS A 657 8.53 0.08 -10.14
N GLY A 658 7.92 -0.23 -8.98
CA GLY A 658 7.71 -1.57 -8.43
C GLY A 658 6.39 -2.18 -8.84
#